data_AF-A0A971SXD2-F1
#
_entry.id   AF-A0A971SXD2-F1
#
_cell.length_a   1.000
_cell.length_b   1.000
_cell.length_c   1.000
_cell.angle_alpha   90.00
_cell.angle_beta   90.00
_cell.angle_gamma   90.00
#
_symmetry.space_group_name_H-M   'P 1'
#
loop_
_entity.id
_entity.type
_entity.pdbx_description
1 polymer ?
#
loop_
_entity_poly.entity_id
_entity_poly.type
_entity_poly.pdbx_seq_one_letter_code
_entity_poly.pdbx_strand_id
1 'polypeptide(L)'
;MSKVTGLMNKPAVNQNKNQSCFFHIRRYISRGITYLKKHGLKRFTSKVFGRLNCLILPPKLGHKPDMKNDSRYQKHYFQMLDNANSQVQSKFIISEQLQEIKDMPKLIAFYLAQYHPIPENDTWWGKGFTEWRNVSKAVPQFEGHYQPRFPGELGYYDLRLPAIQERQAELAQKSGIYGFAFYYYWFSGKRLLETPLDNFAHNHNISLPFCICWANENWTRRWDGNDHEVLMHQEHCFENDKSFIHSLESYLINPRYLCVGDRPLILVYRPMIMGDISRTIDYWRNYCIKRGLNNPYLVGIQAFDFEDPRGINFDAAVQFPPLRGDYKNITKTLKLLNGNYKGTVYDYRELFKNYTEQQDLDFTLFRGVTPMWDNEARRPAAGNTFINSSPKLYQRWLELSCYHTMKTNNPEKLIFINAWNEWAEGAYLEPDRKYGYQYLQATHDALSNISNVTLYQHDQKVNSIQNKKNKIAVHLHVYYQDQLDEIASLLGSLDTDLDVYITSPLEKCSFREIIDLFPDSYIIRTPNRGRDIASFIEVIRRIESLGYSAILKIHTKKSPHRKDGDEWRRDIFTKLINARSLESILNAFYQDKHLGIVGPSGHLIQANRYWGTNYDQVIKLLDEIGISTKIPEHAVFVAGSMFWAKPEALKFLCFLPRGFSDYDSEPIPSDGNLVHAIERVISLGVILNGYNVWQIDNSGIIEKPKAPSKYQFAD
;
A
#
# COMPACT_ATOMS: atom_id res chain seq x y z
N MET A 1 54.91 24.42 -7.77
CA MET A 1 53.79 24.41 -6.78
C MET A 1 53.47 25.81 -6.26
N SER A 2 54.44 26.62 -5.81
CA SER A 2 54.17 27.98 -5.28
C SER A 2 53.47 28.95 -6.26
N LYS A 3 53.75 28.84 -7.57
CA LYS A 3 53.03 29.62 -8.61
C LYS A 3 51.56 29.22 -8.82
N VAL A 4 51.17 28.00 -8.45
CA VAL A 4 49.80 27.49 -8.63
C VAL A 4 48.93 27.87 -7.43
N THR A 5 49.48 27.83 -6.22
CA THR A 5 48.80 28.30 -5.00
C THR A 5 48.55 29.81 -5.01
N GLY A 6 49.44 30.62 -5.63
CA GLY A 6 49.22 32.07 -5.75
C GLY A 6 48.09 32.50 -6.70
N LEU A 7 47.68 31.64 -7.65
CA LEU A 7 46.58 31.92 -8.58
C LEU A 7 45.20 31.57 -8.01
N MET A 8 45.13 30.71 -6.98
CA MET A 8 43.88 30.28 -6.35
C MET A 8 43.35 31.24 -5.27
N ASN A 9 44.17 32.19 -4.80
CA ASN A 9 43.82 33.10 -3.69
C ASN A 9 43.39 34.52 -4.14
N LYS A 10 42.96 34.72 -5.39
CA LYS A 10 42.39 36.02 -5.83
C LYS A 10 40.88 35.94 -6.05
N PRO A 11 40.09 36.94 -5.62
CA PRO A 11 38.64 36.95 -5.84
C PRO A 11 38.32 37.05 -7.33
N ALA A 12 37.32 36.29 -7.77
CA ALA A 12 36.99 36.12 -9.17
C ALA A 12 36.30 37.36 -9.77
N VAL A 13 37.01 38.10 -10.62
CA VAL A 13 36.44 39.06 -11.55
C VAL A 13 36.84 38.59 -12.97
N ASN A 14 35.85 38.22 -13.78
CA ASN A 14 35.89 37.68 -15.16
C ASN A 14 36.11 36.16 -15.37
N GLN A 15 35.02 35.47 -15.69
CA GLN A 15 34.93 34.02 -15.94
C GLN A 15 35.63 33.52 -17.24
N ASN A 16 35.82 34.36 -18.27
CA ASN A 16 36.41 33.91 -19.54
C ASN A 16 37.93 33.65 -19.50
N LYS A 17 38.69 34.22 -18.55
CA LYS A 17 40.13 33.91 -18.39
C LYS A 17 40.39 32.59 -17.66
N ASN A 18 39.42 32.07 -16.91
CA ASN A 18 39.61 30.88 -16.08
C ASN A 18 39.63 29.57 -16.89
N GLN A 19 38.86 29.44 -17.98
CA GLN A 19 38.88 28.22 -18.82
C GLN A 19 40.23 27.99 -19.51
N SER A 20 40.90 29.06 -19.98
CA SER A 20 42.26 28.99 -20.52
C SER A 20 43.28 28.57 -19.46
N CYS A 21 43.19 29.12 -18.25
CA CYS A 21 44.07 28.72 -17.13
C CYS A 21 43.92 27.25 -16.75
N PHE A 22 42.69 26.72 -16.67
CA PHE A 22 42.46 25.30 -16.38
C PHE A 22 43.01 24.37 -17.48
N PHE A 23 42.93 24.79 -18.75
CA PHE A 23 43.49 24.03 -19.86
C PHE A 23 45.02 23.97 -19.82
N HIS A 24 45.68 25.10 -19.51
CA HIS A 24 47.14 25.14 -19.35
C HIS A 24 47.64 24.36 -18.13
N ILE A 25 46.92 24.40 -17.01
CA ILE A 25 47.22 23.62 -15.80
C ILE A 25 47.12 22.12 -16.09
N ARG A 26 46.06 21.66 -16.77
CA ARG A 26 45.92 20.26 -17.19
C ARG A 26 47.06 19.82 -18.11
N ARG A 27 47.49 20.66 -19.05
CA ARG A 27 48.58 20.35 -19.98
C ARG A 27 49.95 20.27 -19.27
N TYR A 28 50.22 21.13 -18.29
CA TYR A 28 51.43 21.07 -17.47
C TYR A 28 51.46 19.84 -16.55
N ILE A 29 50.33 19.50 -15.92
CA ILE A 29 50.21 18.30 -15.07
C ILE A 29 50.40 17.04 -15.92
N SER A 30 49.79 16.96 -17.10
CA SER A 30 49.95 15.84 -18.02
C SER A 30 51.40 15.64 -18.46
N ARG A 31 52.11 16.73 -18.82
CA ARG A 31 53.55 16.68 -19.17
C ARG A 31 54.43 16.24 -18.00
N GLY A 32 54.16 16.74 -16.78
CA GLY A 32 54.88 16.32 -15.58
C GLY A 32 54.69 14.83 -15.27
N ILE A 33 53.48 14.30 -15.46
CA ILE A 33 53.19 12.88 -15.25
C ILE A 33 53.89 12.00 -16.29
N THR A 34 53.90 12.42 -17.57
CA THR A 34 54.62 11.69 -18.61
C THR A 34 56.13 11.66 -18.35
N TYR A 35 56.71 12.77 -17.87
CA TYR A 35 58.11 12.85 -17.47
C TYR A 35 58.44 11.91 -16.29
N LEU A 36 57.61 11.91 -15.25
CA LEU A 36 57.78 11.05 -14.06
C LEU A 36 57.60 9.56 -14.38
N LYS A 37 56.68 9.20 -15.29
CA LYS A 37 56.51 7.82 -15.75
C LYS A 37 57.71 7.32 -16.55
N LYS A 38 58.33 8.19 -17.34
CA LYS A 38 59.53 7.86 -18.14
C LYS A 38 60.76 7.57 -17.27
N HIS A 39 60.79 8.08 -16.04
CA HIS A 39 61.90 7.91 -15.08
C HIS A 39 61.56 6.95 -13.91
N GLY A 40 60.66 6.00 -14.12
CA GLY A 40 60.43 4.89 -13.18
C GLY A 40 59.61 5.23 -11.92
N LEU A 41 59.17 6.47 -11.71
CA LEU A 41 58.45 6.92 -10.51
C LEU A 41 56.93 6.65 -10.57
N LYS A 42 56.52 5.46 -11.04
CA LYS A 42 55.10 5.10 -11.25
C LYS A 42 54.25 5.23 -9.97
N ARG A 43 54.80 4.89 -8.80
CA ARG A 43 54.08 4.94 -7.51
C ARG A 43 53.73 6.37 -7.05
N PHE A 44 54.55 7.36 -7.40
CA PHE A 44 54.28 8.76 -7.05
C PHE A 44 53.16 9.34 -7.95
N THR A 45 53.07 8.88 -9.20
CA THR A 45 52.06 9.35 -10.14
C THR A 45 50.63 8.95 -9.76
N SER A 46 50.38 7.78 -9.16
CA SER A 46 49.01 7.38 -8.80
C SER A 46 48.44 8.12 -7.58
N LYS A 47 49.27 8.38 -6.55
CA LYS A 47 48.86 9.16 -5.37
C LYS A 47 48.53 10.61 -5.70
N VAL A 48 49.32 11.24 -6.58
CA VAL A 48 49.06 12.60 -7.06
C VAL A 48 47.83 12.66 -7.96
N PHE A 49 47.60 11.63 -8.80
CA PHE A 49 46.40 11.52 -9.64
C PHE A 49 45.12 11.37 -8.81
N GLY A 50 45.17 10.59 -7.73
CA GLY A 50 44.05 10.40 -6.82
C GLY A 50 43.59 11.72 -6.18
N ARG A 51 44.54 12.52 -5.66
CA ARG A 51 44.23 13.81 -5.02
C ARG A 51 43.76 14.88 -6.00
N LEU A 52 44.28 14.91 -7.23
CA LEU A 52 43.87 15.88 -8.25
C LEU A 52 42.51 15.55 -8.90
N ASN A 53 42.16 14.26 -9.02
CA ASN A 53 40.83 13.87 -9.51
C ASN A 53 39.70 14.22 -8.55
N CYS A 54 39.94 14.22 -7.24
CA CYS A 54 38.97 14.66 -6.24
C CYS A 54 38.64 16.16 -6.31
N LEU A 55 39.51 16.98 -6.91
CA LEU A 55 39.35 18.43 -6.98
C LEU A 55 38.74 18.94 -8.30
N ILE A 56 38.61 18.09 -9.33
CA ILE A 56 38.28 18.51 -10.70
C ILE A 56 37.08 17.74 -11.30
N LEU A 57 36.68 16.60 -10.73
CA LEU A 57 35.57 15.80 -11.25
C LEU A 57 34.42 15.75 -10.23
N PRO A 58 33.14 15.91 -10.67
CA PRO A 58 32.01 15.62 -9.81
C PRO A 58 32.10 14.16 -9.31
N PRO A 59 31.53 13.85 -8.13
CA PRO A 59 31.60 12.51 -7.55
C PRO A 59 31.17 11.47 -8.58
N LYS A 60 31.94 10.38 -8.68
CA LYS A 60 31.61 9.26 -9.56
C LYS A 60 30.22 8.73 -9.16
N LEU A 61 29.19 9.12 -9.91
CA LEU A 61 27.93 8.37 -10.00
C LEU A 61 28.31 6.91 -10.27
N GLY A 62 27.62 5.96 -9.62
CA GLY A 62 27.90 4.52 -9.78
C GLY A 62 28.12 4.14 -11.25
N HIS A 63 29.03 3.20 -11.51
CA HIS A 63 29.31 2.76 -12.88
C HIS A 63 28.01 2.30 -13.55
N LYS A 64 27.48 3.13 -14.46
CA LYS A 64 26.36 2.75 -15.30
C LYS A 64 26.78 1.57 -16.20
N PRO A 65 25.88 0.62 -16.45
CA PRO A 65 26.15 -0.49 -17.37
C PRO A 65 26.43 0.03 -18.78
N ASP A 66 27.29 -0.68 -19.53
CA ASP A 66 27.55 -0.39 -20.95
C ASP A 66 26.37 -0.86 -21.81
N MET A 67 25.35 -0.02 -21.91
CA MET A 67 24.11 -0.31 -22.64
C MET A 67 24.30 -0.46 -24.15
N LYS A 68 25.41 0.04 -24.72
CA LYS A 68 25.62 0.00 -26.17
C LYS A 68 26.10 -1.36 -26.67
N ASN A 69 26.78 -2.12 -25.81
CA ASN A 69 27.43 -3.37 -26.20
C ASN A 69 26.85 -4.62 -25.50
N ASP A 70 25.99 -4.47 -24.48
CA ASP A 70 25.31 -5.61 -23.84
C ASP A 70 23.96 -5.88 -24.51
N SER A 71 23.89 -6.96 -25.30
CA SER A 71 22.68 -7.37 -26.02
C SER A 71 21.51 -7.72 -25.10
N ARG A 72 21.77 -8.13 -23.84
CA ARG A 72 20.70 -8.42 -22.86
C ARG A 72 20.02 -7.14 -22.42
N TYR A 73 20.79 -6.06 -22.24
CA TYR A 73 20.26 -4.74 -21.93
C TYR A 73 19.39 -4.20 -23.05
N GLN A 74 19.88 -4.27 -24.29
CA GLN A 74 19.13 -3.80 -25.45
C GLN A 74 17.81 -4.56 -25.58
N LYS A 75 17.87 -5.90 -25.53
CA LYS A 75 16.69 -6.75 -25.59
C LYS A 75 15.68 -6.40 -24.50
N HIS A 76 16.13 -6.29 -23.26
CA HIS A 76 15.23 -5.97 -22.14
C HIS A 76 14.63 -4.57 -22.25
N TYR A 77 15.43 -3.57 -22.63
CA TYR A 77 14.98 -2.19 -22.78
C TYR A 77 13.93 -2.05 -23.89
N PHE A 78 14.15 -2.66 -25.06
CA PHE A 78 13.16 -2.66 -26.14
C PHE A 78 11.87 -3.39 -25.75
N GLN A 79 11.98 -4.55 -25.10
CA GLN A 79 10.82 -5.27 -24.57
C GLN A 79 10.01 -4.41 -23.59
N MET A 80 10.68 -3.65 -22.72
CA MET A 80 10.01 -2.75 -21.78
C MET A 80 9.25 -1.64 -22.51
N LEU A 81 9.84 -1.05 -23.54
CA LEU A 81 9.20 -0.01 -24.36
C LEU A 81 7.98 -0.56 -25.12
N ASP A 82 8.11 -1.75 -25.72
CA ASP A 82 7.03 -2.39 -26.46
C ASP A 82 5.85 -2.74 -25.53
N ASN A 83 6.14 -3.28 -24.34
CA ASN A 83 5.14 -3.60 -23.32
C ASN A 83 4.43 -2.35 -22.78
N ALA A 84 5.16 -1.25 -22.60
CA ALA A 84 4.56 0.03 -22.18
C ALA A 84 3.59 0.58 -23.23
N ASN A 85 3.82 0.30 -24.52
CA ASN A 85 2.91 0.73 -25.59
C ASN A 85 1.67 -0.16 -25.74
N SER A 86 1.75 -1.45 -25.37
CA SER A 86 0.67 -2.42 -25.57
C SER A 86 -0.35 -2.47 -24.43
N GLN A 87 -0.01 -1.98 -23.23
CA GLN A 87 -0.87 -2.05 -22.03
C GLN A 87 -1.56 -0.73 -21.63
N VAL A 88 -1.50 0.30 -22.48
CA VAL A 88 -2.14 1.59 -22.18
C VAL A 88 -3.66 1.45 -22.20
N GLN A 89 -4.28 1.34 -21.02
CA GLN A 89 -5.69 1.72 -20.89
C GLN A 89 -5.78 3.23 -21.12
N SER A 90 -6.21 3.60 -22.33
CA SER A 90 -6.24 4.98 -22.82
C SER A 90 -7.37 5.83 -22.25
N LYS A 91 -8.25 5.25 -21.42
CA LYS A 91 -9.37 5.98 -20.82
C LYS A 91 -9.34 5.86 -19.31
N PHE A 92 -9.10 6.99 -18.65
CA PHE A 92 -9.52 7.18 -17.27
C PHE A 92 -11.04 7.28 -17.24
N ILE A 93 -11.74 6.22 -16.86
CA ILE A 93 -13.20 6.18 -16.78
C ILE A 93 -13.58 6.22 -15.31
N ILE A 94 -13.70 7.43 -14.76
CA ILE A 94 -14.44 7.66 -13.52
C ILE A 94 -15.73 8.35 -13.94
N SER A 95 -16.77 7.54 -14.24
CA SER A 95 -18.07 8.04 -14.71
C SER A 95 -18.98 8.49 -13.58
N GLU A 96 -18.69 8.09 -12.35
CA GLU A 96 -19.47 8.44 -11.17
C GLU A 96 -18.55 9.19 -10.20
N GLN A 97 -18.91 10.44 -9.87
CA GLN A 97 -18.36 11.07 -8.68
C GLN A 97 -18.64 10.11 -7.52
N LEU A 98 -17.61 9.83 -6.70
CA LEU A 98 -17.85 9.19 -5.40
C LEU A 98 -18.97 10.01 -4.75
N GLN A 99 -20.17 9.43 -4.63
CA GLN A 99 -21.28 10.12 -3.95
C GLN A 99 -20.75 10.56 -2.59
N GLU A 100 -21.11 11.76 -2.15
CA GLU A 100 -20.75 12.29 -0.83
C GLU A 100 -21.34 11.40 0.26
N ILE A 101 -20.68 10.28 0.51
CA ILE A 101 -20.98 9.39 1.61
C ILE A 101 -20.27 10.04 2.78
N LYS A 102 -21.09 10.65 3.63
CA LYS A 102 -20.68 11.18 4.92
C LYS A 102 -19.88 10.09 5.66
N ASP A 103 -18.77 10.48 6.27
CA ASP A 103 -17.87 9.63 7.07
C ASP A 103 -16.87 8.74 6.29
N MET A 104 -16.60 8.99 5.00
CA MET A 104 -15.50 8.31 4.29
C MET A 104 -14.10 8.72 4.80
N PRO A 105 -13.11 7.80 4.78
CA PRO A 105 -11.71 8.16 5.07
C PRO A 105 -11.19 9.25 4.15
N LYS A 106 -10.47 10.22 4.72
CA LYS A 106 -9.87 11.33 3.97
C LYS A 106 -8.44 10.99 3.58
N LEU A 107 -8.20 10.76 2.29
CA LEU A 107 -6.90 10.38 1.76
C LEU A 107 -6.03 11.62 1.51
N ILE A 108 -4.87 11.71 2.17
CA ILE A 108 -3.91 12.81 2.03
C ILE A 108 -2.65 12.29 1.34
N ALA A 109 -2.33 12.80 0.16
CA ALA A 109 -1.11 12.39 -0.56
C ALA A 109 0.05 13.37 -0.29
N PHE A 110 1.23 12.86 0.06
CA PHE A 110 2.44 13.68 0.14
C PHE A 110 2.77 14.27 -1.24
N TYR A 111 3.24 15.52 -1.28
CA TYR A 111 3.46 16.26 -2.50
C TYR A 111 4.86 16.89 -2.54
N LEU A 112 5.63 16.52 -3.56
CA LEU A 112 6.98 17.03 -3.81
C LEU A 112 6.95 18.26 -4.73
N ALA A 113 7.46 19.38 -4.22
CA ALA A 113 7.53 20.64 -4.95
C ALA A 113 8.73 20.76 -5.92
N GLN A 114 9.61 19.77 -6.01
CA GLN A 114 10.93 19.92 -6.63
C GLN A 114 10.92 20.16 -8.15
N TYR A 115 9.88 19.74 -8.89
CA TYR A 115 9.83 19.70 -10.37
C TYR A 115 9.81 21.07 -11.09
N HIS A 116 10.69 21.97 -10.69
CA HIS A 116 11.01 23.24 -11.32
C HIS A 116 12.47 23.62 -10.95
N PRO A 117 13.20 24.33 -11.82
CA PRO A 117 14.56 24.75 -11.51
C PRO A 117 14.56 25.91 -10.50
N ILE A 118 15.52 25.89 -9.58
CA ILE A 118 15.83 27.00 -8.66
C ILE A 118 17.34 27.33 -8.74
N PRO A 119 17.78 28.56 -8.47
CA PRO A 119 19.18 28.96 -8.56
C PRO A 119 20.15 28.08 -7.76
N GLU A 120 19.72 27.64 -6.58
CA GLU A 120 20.48 26.77 -5.69
C GLU A 120 20.73 25.40 -6.33
N ASN A 121 19.68 24.74 -6.81
CA ASN A 121 19.78 23.45 -7.50
C ASN A 121 20.60 23.54 -8.79
N ASP A 122 20.49 24.65 -9.53
CA ASP A 122 21.31 24.90 -10.71
C ASP A 122 22.80 25.00 -10.37
N THR A 123 23.12 25.57 -9.21
CA THR A 123 24.48 25.67 -8.68
C THR A 123 24.99 24.30 -8.21
N TRP A 124 24.15 23.52 -7.52
CA TRP A 124 24.56 22.26 -6.89
C TRP A 124 24.60 21.08 -7.88
N TRP A 125 23.68 21.05 -8.84
CA TRP A 125 23.40 19.90 -9.70
C TRP A 125 23.52 20.20 -11.19
N GLY A 126 23.76 21.48 -11.54
CA GLY A 126 23.94 21.98 -12.90
C GLY A 126 22.65 22.55 -13.50
N LYS A 127 22.80 23.65 -14.25
CA LYS A 127 21.72 24.45 -14.86
C LYS A 127 20.50 23.65 -15.33
N GLY A 128 19.31 24.12 -14.97
CA GLY A 128 18.02 23.50 -15.29
C GLY A 128 17.78 22.18 -14.56
N PHE A 129 18.27 22.02 -13.32
CA PHE A 129 18.07 20.76 -12.60
C PHE A 129 16.64 20.62 -12.08
N THR A 130 16.04 19.47 -12.35
CA THR A 130 14.83 18.94 -11.71
C THR A 130 14.98 17.43 -11.51
N GLU A 131 14.12 16.81 -10.70
CA GLU A 131 14.10 15.37 -10.48
C GLU A 131 13.83 14.59 -11.77
N TRP A 132 13.20 15.22 -12.78
CA TRP A 132 13.10 14.65 -14.12
C TRP A 132 14.46 14.32 -14.73
N ARG A 133 15.50 15.07 -14.39
CA ARG A 133 16.87 14.70 -14.74
C ARG A 133 17.14 13.32 -14.15
N ASN A 134 16.94 13.07 -12.86
CA ASN A 134 17.21 11.77 -12.22
C ASN A 134 16.38 10.62 -12.81
N VAL A 135 15.07 10.83 -12.96
CA VAL A 135 14.14 9.85 -13.51
C VAL A 135 14.53 9.42 -14.92
N SER A 136 14.83 10.37 -15.82
CA SER A 136 15.11 10.07 -17.23
C SER A 136 16.45 9.36 -17.48
N LYS A 137 17.43 9.46 -16.58
CA LYS A 137 18.74 8.76 -16.71
C LYS A 137 18.78 7.41 -15.99
N ALA A 138 17.74 7.03 -15.25
CA ALA A 138 17.66 5.73 -14.61
C ALA A 138 17.61 4.61 -15.66
N VAL A 139 18.15 3.44 -15.32
CA VAL A 139 18.22 2.29 -16.24
C VAL A 139 17.94 1.01 -15.46
N PRO A 140 17.38 -0.04 -16.09
CA PRO A 140 17.16 -1.31 -15.43
C PRO A 140 18.46 -1.87 -14.84
N GLN A 141 18.41 -2.45 -13.65
CA GLN A 141 19.58 -3.12 -13.05
C GLN A 141 19.48 -4.65 -13.13
N PHE A 142 18.28 -5.19 -13.29
CA PHE A 142 17.95 -6.61 -13.34
C PHE A 142 16.75 -6.84 -14.26
N GLU A 143 16.55 -8.08 -14.71
CA GLU A 143 15.44 -8.45 -15.58
C GLU A 143 14.10 -8.21 -14.87
N GLY A 144 13.23 -7.40 -15.47
CA GLY A 144 11.93 -7.00 -14.93
C GLY A 144 11.95 -5.68 -14.14
N HIS A 145 13.11 -5.04 -13.99
CA HIS A 145 13.23 -3.75 -13.31
C HIS A 145 12.60 -2.63 -14.15
N TYR A 146 11.53 -2.02 -13.63
CA TYR A 146 10.84 -0.92 -14.30
C TYR A 146 11.57 0.42 -14.14
N GLN A 147 12.62 0.61 -14.95
CA GLN A 147 13.35 1.88 -15.11
C GLN A 147 13.79 2.07 -16.57
N PRO A 148 13.91 3.30 -17.08
CA PRO A 148 13.37 4.52 -16.49
C PRO A 148 11.83 4.51 -16.46
N ARG A 149 11.28 5.25 -15.50
CA ARG A 149 9.83 5.49 -15.39
C ARG A 149 9.48 6.71 -16.22
N PHE A 150 8.47 6.58 -17.07
CA PHE A 150 8.08 7.64 -18.00
C PHE A 150 6.73 8.21 -17.61
N PRO A 151 6.59 9.55 -17.47
CA PRO A 151 5.31 10.16 -17.17
C PRO A 151 4.29 9.92 -18.30
N GLY A 152 3.03 9.76 -17.91
CA GLY A 152 1.88 9.60 -18.80
C GLY A 152 1.32 10.95 -19.21
N GLU A 153 0.05 11.21 -18.87
CA GLU A 153 -0.71 12.39 -19.32
C GLU A 153 -0.02 13.73 -19.02
N LEU A 154 0.54 13.89 -17.83
CA LEU A 154 1.12 15.17 -17.38
C LEU A 154 2.51 15.45 -17.98
N GLY A 155 3.15 14.46 -18.59
CA GLY A 155 4.49 14.58 -19.17
C GLY A 155 5.56 15.01 -18.15
N TYR A 156 6.70 15.47 -18.68
CA TYR A 156 7.79 16.04 -17.89
C TYR A 156 7.49 17.50 -17.53
N TYR A 157 6.55 17.70 -16.62
CA TYR A 157 6.00 19.02 -16.30
C TYR A 157 6.96 19.94 -15.52
N ASP A 158 6.59 21.23 -15.47
CA ASP A 158 7.23 22.26 -14.66
C ASP A 158 6.21 22.86 -13.68
N LEU A 159 6.46 22.75 -12.37
CA LEU A 159 5.52 23.19 -11.32
C LEU A 159 5.40 24.71 -11.16
N ARG A 160 6.13 25.51 -11.95
CA ARG A 160 5.85 26.95 -12.06
C ARG A 160 4.58 27.24 -12.85
N LEU A 161 4.07 26.28 -13.62
CA LEU A 161 2.87 26.41 -14.43
C LEU A 161 1.63 26.03 -13.61
N PRO A 162 0.73 26.98 -13.28
CA PRO A 162 -0.44 26.70 -12.44
C PRO A 162 -1.38 25.65 -13.03
N ALA A 163 -1.53 25.61 -14.36
CA ALA A 163 -2.37 24.64 -15.07
C ALA A 163 -1.99 23.17 -14.79
N ILE A 164 -0.71 22.89 -14.48
CA ILE A 164 -0.27 21.55 -14.08
C ILE A 164 -0.86 21.18 -12.72
N GLN A 165 -0.80 22.09 -11.76
CA GLN A 165 -1.34 21.86 -10.41
C GLN A 165 -2.88 21.79 -10.44
N GLU A 166 -3.54 22.56 -11.30
CA GLU A 166 -4.98 22.45 -11.56
C GLU A 166 -5.34 21.05 -12.07
N ARG A 167 -4.60 20.53 -13.06
CA ARG A 167 -4.83 19.19 -13.60
C ARG A 167 -4.50 18.08 -12.59
N GLN A 168 -3.44 18.25 -11.80
CA GLN A 168 -3.10 17.32 -10.72
C GLN A 168 -4.21 17.27 -9.67
N ALA A 169 -4.73 18.43 -9.24
CA ALA A 169 -5.83 18.52 -8.30
C ALA A 169 -7.10 17.86 -8.84
N GLU A 170 -7.42 18.08 -10.13
CA GLU A 170 -8.57 17.44 -10.77
C GLU A 170 -8.46 15.90 -10.77
N LEU A 171 -7.29 15.36 -11.13
CA LEU A 171 -7.03 13.91 -11.11
C LEU A 171 -7.10 13.34 -9.70
N ALA A 172 -6.53 14.05 -8.73
CA ALA A 172 -6.58 13.70 -7.31
C ALA A 172 -8.02 13.63 -6.81
N GLN A 173 -8.84 14.67 -7.05
CA GLN A 173 -10.24 14.69 -6.63
C GLN A 173 -11.06 13.57 -7.27
N LYS A 174 -10.92 13.36 -8.59
CA LYS A 174 -11.64 12.30 -9.30
C LYS A 174 -11.31 10.90 -8.75
N SER A 175 -10.07 10.69 -8.32
CA SER A 175 -9.62 9.41 -7.74
C SER A 175 -9.92 9.26 -6.25
N GLY A 176 -10.48 10.28 -5.59
CA GLY A 176 -10.83 10.26 -4.16
C GLY A 176 -9.70 10.70 -3.22
N ILE A 177 -8.64 11.32 -3.72
CA ILE A 177 -7.66 12.03 -2.89
C ILE A 177 -8.33 13.30 -2.34
N TYR A 178 -8.38 13.40 -1.01
CA TYR A 178 -9.02 14.51 -0.32
C TYR A 178 -8.12 15.74 -0.22
N GLY A 179 -6.79 15.58 -0.13
CA GLY A 179 -5.89 16.72 -0.06
C GLY A 179 -4.42 16.35 -0.24
N PHE A 180 -3.57 17.37 -0.29
CA PHE A 180 -2.12 17.21 -0.40
C PHE A 180 -1.38 17.63 0.87
N ALA A 181 -0.34 16.89 1.24
CA ALA A 181 0.63 17.27 2.27
C ALA A 181 1.91 17.76 1.58
N PHE A 182 2.07 19.07 1.45
CA PHE A 182 3.24 19.65 0.78
C PHE A 182 4.48 19.54 1.67
N TYR A 183 5.58 19.07 1.09
CA TYR A 183 6.88 19.26 1.73
C TYR A 183 7.23 20.75 1.76
N TYR A 184 7.46 21.25 2.97
CA TYR A 184 7.86 22.63 3.22
C TYR A 184 9.34 22.66 3.58
N TYR A 185 10.13 23.17 2.64
CA TYR A 185 11.57 23.28 2.76
C TYR A 185 11.94 24.64 3.32
N TRP A 186 12.08 24.69 4.64
CA TRP A 186 12.47 25.88 5.38
C TRP A 186 13.72 25.57 6.20
N PHE A 187 14.77 26.35 5.93
CA PHE A 187 16.13 26.17 6.42
C PHE A 187 16.57 27.40 7.22
N SER A 188 16.15 27.47 8.48
CA SER A 188 16.62 28.51 9.42
C SER A 188 16.51 29.95 8.86
N GLY A 189 15.33 30.28 8.32
CA GLY A 189 15.03 31.59 7.73
C GLY A 189 15.07 31.63 6.19
N LYS A 190 15.53 30.56 5.53
CA LYS A 190 15.52 30.46 4.07
C LYS A 190 14.53 29.41 3.57
N ARG A 191 13.58 29.83 2.74
CA ARG A 191 12.71 28.91 1.99
C ARG A 191 13.37 28.48 0.68
N LEU A 192 13.11 27.24 0.27
CA LEU A 192 13.45 26.72 -1.05
C LEU A 192 12.25 25.95 -1.62
N LEU A 193 12.20 25.80 -2.95
CA LEU A 193 11.13 25.07 -3.66
C LEU A 193 9.72 25.58 -3.34
N GLU A 194 9.59 26.85 -3.00
CA GLU A 194 8.39 27.39 -2.40
C GLU A 194 7.30 27.81 -3.40
N THR A 195 7.71 28.10 -4.64
CA THR A 195 6.82 28.59 -5.71
C THR A 195 5.59 27.69 -5.93
N PRO A 196 5.69 26.35 -5.99
CA PRO A 196 4.51 25.51 -6.19
C PRO A 196 3.51 25.55 -5.03
N LEU A 197 3.97 25.64 -3.78
CA LEU A 197 3.06 25.76 -2.63
C LEU A 197 2.37 27.12 -2.63
N ASP A 198 3.12 28.20 -2.91
CA ASP A 198 2.56 29.55 -3.02
C ASP A 198 1.50 29.61 -4.12
N ASN A 199 1.82 29.09 -5.31
CA ASN A 199 0.87 29.04 -6.42
C ASN A 199 -0.38 28.24 -6.05
N PHE A 200 -0.23 27.07 -5.43
CA PHE A 200 -1.36 26.23 -5.03
C PHE A 200 -2.26 26.92 -3.98
N ALA A 201 -1.65 27.53 -2.95
CA ALA A 201 -2.38 28.19 -1.87
C ALA A 201 -3.17 29.42 -2.36
N HIS A 202 -2.65 30.16 -3.35
CA HIS A 202 -3.30 31.36 -3.88
C HIS A 202 -4.14 31.11 -5.15
N ASN A 203 -4.09 29.92 -5.73
CA ASN A 203 -4.91 29.60 -6.90
C ASN A 203 -6.37 29.31 -6.48
N HIS A 204 -7.31 30.13 -6.93
CA HIS A 204 -8.74 29.95 -6.64
C HIS A 204 -9.41 28.87 -7.52
N ASN A 205 -8.79 28.45 -8.62
CA ASN A 205 -9.27 27.35 -9.46
C ASN A 205 -9.05 25.97 -8.82
N ILE A 206 -8.21 25.89 -7.79
CA ILE A 206 -7.93 24.66 -7.07
C ILE A 206 -8.77 24.65 -5.79
N SER A 207 -9.76 23.77 -5.72
CA SER A 207 -10.57 23.57 -4.50
C SER A 207 -9.98 22.54 -3.55
N LEU A 208 -9.02 21.73 -4.01
CA LEU A 208 -8.42 20.64 -3.23
C LEU A 208 -7.72 21.17 -1.96
N PRO A 209 -8.10 20.69 -0.76
CA PRO A 209 -7.42 20.99 0.50
C PRO A 209 -5.94 20.64 0.55
N PHE A 210 -5.21 21.29 1.46
CA PHE A 210 -3.79 21.00 1.68
C PHE A 210 -3.33 21.20 3.13
N CYS A 211 -2.23 20.56 3.50
CA CYS A 211 -1.47 20.82 4.73
C CYS A 211 0.03 20.85 4.44
N ILE A 212 0.83 21.07 5.48
CA ILE A 212 2.28 21.19 5.38
C ILE A 212 2.98 20.11 6.19
N CYS A 213 3.98 19.48 5.57
CA CYS A 213 4.97 18.63 6.22
C CYS A 213 6.33 19.33 6.20
N TRP A 214 6.85 19.70 7.36
CA TRP A 214 8.17 20.31 7.47
C TRP A 214 9.25 19.25 7.23
N ALA A 215 9.93 19.36 6.08
CA ALA A 215 11.12 18.57 5.75
C ALA A 215 12.31 19.14 6.53
N ASN A 216 12.35 18.88 7.83
CA ASN A 216 13.20 19.58 8.79
C ASN A 216 14.62 19.00 8.92
N GLU A 217 15.11 18.30 7.91
CA GLU A 217 16.47 17.75 7.90
C GLU A 217 17.43 18.60 7.07
N ASN A 218 18.74 18.40 7.24
CA ASN A 218 19.75 19.00 6.37
C ASN A 218 19.52 18.60 4.92
N TRP A 219 19.64 19.54 3.99
CA TRP A 219 19.74 19.20 2.58
C TRP A 219 21.18 18.81 2.29
N THR A 220 21.43 17.53 2.05
CA THR A 220 22.77 17.00 1.75
C THR A 220 22.88 16.56 0.29
N ARG A 221 24.12 16.42 -0.20
CA ARG A 221 24.37 15.89 -1.56
C ARG A 221 24.04 14.39 -1.67
N ARG A 222 23.95 13.66 -0.55
CA ARG A 222 23.50 12.27 -0.50
C ARG A 222 22.24 12.15 0.34
N TRP A 223 21.18 11.64 -0.27
CA TRP A 223 19.88 11.36 0.35
C TRP A 223 19.91 10.20 1.38
N ASP A 224 21.04 9.94 2.05
CA ASP A 224 21.22 8.85 3.02
C ASP A 224 21.29 9.32 4.48
N GLY A 225 21.00 10.60 4.74
CA GLY A 225 20.97 11.17 6.10
C GLY A 225 22.36 11.34 6.74
N ASN A 226 23.45 11.07 6.01
CA ASN A 226 24.82 11.27 6.51
C ASN A 226 25.41 12.59 5.98
N ASP A 227 25.83 13.45 6.93
CA ASP A 227 26.22 14.87 6.74
C ASP A 227 27.58 15.13 6.06
N HIS A 228 28.11 14.23 5.24
CA HIS A 228 29.47 14.43 4.74
C HIS A 228 29.61 15.58 3.72
N GLU A 229 28.52 16.03 3.07
CA GLU A 229 28.48 17.24 2.24
C GLU A 229 27.08 17.90 2.30
N VAL A 230 26.87 18.77 3.30
CA VAL A 230 25.64 19.59 3.46
C VAL A 230 25.59 20.69 2.40
N LEU A 231 24.49 20.78 1.64
CA LEU A 231 24.18 21.81 0.65
C LEU A 231 23.40 22.98 1.25
N MET A 232 22.46 22.67 2.15
CA MET A 232 21.71 23.64 2.94
C MET A 232 21.55 23.09 4.37
N HIS A 233 22.01 23.87 5.35
CA HIS A 233 21.99 23.48 6.75
C HIS A 233 20.64 23.84 7.40
N GLN A 234 20.11 22.93 8.21
CA GLN A 234 18.96 23.15 9.08
C GLN A 234 19.44 23.18 10.52
N GLU A 235 19.39 24.35 11.16
CA GLU A 235 19.75 24.53 12.55
C GLU A 235 18.50 24.55 13.43
N HIS A 236 18.39 23.57 14.33
CA HIS A 236 17.35 23.51 15.33
C HIS A 236 17.76 24.22 16.61
N CYS A 237 17.35 25.49 16.71
CA CYS A 237 17.37 26.26 17.94
C CYS A 237 16.00 26.91 18.15
N PHE A 238 15.69 27.28 19.40
CA PHE A 238 14.37 27.80 19.76
C PHE A 238 13.92 29.00 18.89
N GLU A 239 14.83 29.92 18.55
CA GLU A 239 14.48 31.10 17.72
C GLU A 239 14.22 30.73 16.25
N ASN A 240 14.94 29.76 15.70
CA ASN A 240 14.70 29.27 14.34
C ASN A 240 13.37 28.50 14.29
N ASP A 241 13.15 27.57 15.21
CA ASP A 241 11.90 26.80 15.23
C ASP A 241 10.67 27.71 15.47
N LYS A 242 10.83 28.80 16.23
CA LYS A 242 9.82 29.87 16.35
C LYS A 242 9.60 30.61 15.03
N SER A 243 10.65 30.92 14.29
CA SER A 243 10.55 31.61 13.00
C SER A 243 9.86 30.73 11.94
N PHE A 244 10.00 29.41 12.05
CA PHE A 244 9.27 28.46 11.22
C PHE A 244 7.75 28.57 11.41
N ILE A 245 7.23 28.58 12.64
CA ILE A 245 5.77 28.67 12.83
C ILE A 245 5.22 30.02 12.33
N HIS A 246 6.02 31.11 12.44
CA HIS A 246 5.66 32.40 11.87
C HIS A 246 5.54 32.35 10.34
N SER A 247 6.43 31.60 9.67
CA SER A 247 6.42 31.48 8.21
C SER A 247 5.25 30.65 7.68
N LEU A 248 4.49 29.98 8.55
CA LEU A 248 3.29 29.23 8.17
C LEU A 248 2.01 30.07 8.20
N GLU A 249 2.00 31.22 8.87
CA GLU A 249 0.78 31.98 9.21
C GLU A 249 -0.15 32.22 8.01
N SER A 250 0.39 32.64 6.86
CA SER A 250 -0.41 32.89 5.66
C SER A 250 -1.10 31.65 5.09
N TYR A 251 -0.55 30.46 5.32
CA TYR A 251 -1.17 29.21 4.91
C TYR A 251 -2.18 28.71 5.94
N LEU A 252 -1.90 28.88 7.23
CA LEU A 252 -2.78 28.42 8.31
C LEU A 252 -4.13 29.16 8.32
N ILE A 253 -4.18 30.39 7.81
CA ILE A 253 -5.42 31.18 7.64
C ILE A 253 -6.21 30.74 6.39
N ASN A 254 -5.58 30.01 5.47
CA ASN A 254 -6.23 29.64 4.21
C ASN A 254 -7.46 28.74 4.51
N PRO A 255 -8.65 29.05 3.95
CA PRO A 255 -9.85 28.27 4.22
C PRO A 255 -9.79 26.82 3.71
N ARG A 256 -8.84 26.50 2.84
CA ARG A 256 -8.58 25.14 2.35
C ARG A 256 -7.50 24.41 3.15
N TYR A 257 -6.93 25.03 4.19
CA TYR A 257 -5.95 24.38 5.03
C TYR A 257 -6.60 23.28 5.86
N LEU A 258 -6.04 22.07 5.80
CA LEU A 258 -6.59 20.92 6.49
C LEU A 258 -6.49 21.09 8.01
N CYS A 259 -7.58 20.75 8.68
CA CYS A 259 -7.69 20.79 10.13
C CYS A 259 -8.14 19.42 10.66
N VAL A 260 -7.78 19.13 11.91
CA VAL A 260 -8.37 18.07 12.71
C VAL A 260 -9.35 18.71 13.69
N GLY A 261 -10.65 18.59 13.42
CA GLY A 261 -11.62 19.51 14.00
C GLY A 261 -11.33 20.94 13.55
N ASP A 262 -11.12 21.85 14.49
CA ASP A 262 -10.76 23.25 14.25
C ASP A 262 -9.25 23.52 14.31
N ARG A 263 -8.44 22.47 14.53
CA ARG A 263 -7.00 22.56 14.78
C ARG A 263 -6.21 22.39 13.48
N PRO A 264 -5.40 23.37 13.04
CA PRO A 264 -4.65 23.26 11.79
C PRO A 264 -3.61 22.13 11.87
N LEU A 265 -3.59 21.28 10.86
CA LEU A 265 -2.74 20.09 10.80
C LEU A 265 -1.32 20.44 10.32
N ILE A 266 -0.31 20.20 11.17
CA ILE A 266 1.11 20.41 10.84
C ILE A 266 1.87 19.10 11.04
N LEU A 267 2.56 18.65 9.99
CA LEU A 267 3.42 17.47 10.05
C LEU A 267 4.90 17.86 10.21
N VAL A 268 5.66 17.08 10.96
CA VAL A 268 7.12 17.25 11.15
C VAL A 268 7.83 15.95 10.78
N TYR A 269 8.76 16.02 9.83
CA TYR A 269 9.40 14.83 9.22
C TYR A 269 10.32 14.08 10.19
N ARG A 270 11.15 14.79 10.95
CA ARG A 270 12.03 14.22 11.97
C ARG A 270 11.89 15.01 13.28
N PRO A 271 10.88 14.69 14.10
CA PRO A 271 10.70 15.40 15.37
C PRO A 271 11.92 15.31 16.29
N MET A 272 12.60 14.15 16.31
CA MET A 272 13.66 13.84 17.28
C MET A 272 14.98 14.61 17.09
N ILE A 273 15.16 15.32 15.97
CA ILE A 273 16.34 16.19 15.74
C ILE A 273 16.10 17.64 16.18
N MET A 274 14.88 17.99 16.57
CA MET A 274 14.58 19.30 17.15
C MET A 274 15.23 19.42 18.53
N GLY A 275 15.56 20.65 18.94
CA GLY A 275 16.20 20.92 20.23
C GLY A 275 15.27 20.70 21.43
N ASP A 276 14.98 21.76 22.18
CA ASP A 276 13.99 21.72 23.26
C ASP A 276 12.56 21.65 22.68
N ILE A 277 12.18 20.45 22.23
CA ILE A 277 10.93 20.20 21.50
C ILE A 277 9.69 20.57 22.30
N SER A 278 9.72 20.35 23.62
CA SER A 278 8.60 20.70 24.51
C SER A 278 8.38 22.21 24.52
N ARG A 279 9.46 22.98 24.75
CA ARG A 279 9.41 24.44 24.73
C ARG A 279 8.99 24.98 23.35
N THR A 280 9.49 24.38 22.27
CA THR A 280 9.14 24.77 20.89
C THR A 280 7.64 24.55 20.62
N ILE A 281 7.10 23.39 20.97
CA ILE A 281 5.67 23.07 20.77
C ILE A 281 4.78 24.00 21.59
N ASP A 282 5.12 24.23 22.85
CA ASP A 282 4.36 25.15 23.71
C ASP A 282 4.33 26.55 23.10
N TYR A 283 5.46 27.00 22.53
CA TYR A 283 5.50 28.27 21.83
C TYR A 283 4.61 28.26 20.57
N TRP A 284 4.70 27.23 19.72
CA TRP A 284 3.89 27.11 18.51
C TRP A 284 2.39 27.16 18.82
N ARG A 285 1.94 26.39 19.82
CA ARG A 285 0.54 26.37 20.24
C ARG A 285 0.07 27.73 20.74
N ASN A 286 0.85 28.35 21.63
CA ASN A 286 0.54 29.68 22.15
C ASN A 286 0.54 30.75 21.07
N TYR A 287 1.47 30.68 20.12
CA TYR A 287 1.54 31.61 18.99
C TYR A 287 0.28 31.52 18.14
N CYS A 288 -0.10 30.33 17.68
CA CYS A 288 -1.28 30.12 16.84
C CYS A 288 -2.57 30.56 17.54
N ILE A 289 -2.76 30.21 18.81
CA ILE A 289 -3.92 30.65 19.61
C ILE A 289 -3.99 32.18 19.68
N LYS A 290 -2.88 32.86 19.99
CA LYS A 290 -2.82 34.34 20.07
C LYS A 290 -3.12 35.03 18.75
N ARG A 291 -2.88 34.36 17.62
CA ARG A 291 -3.13 34.87 16.27
C ARG A 291 -4.51 34.49 15.73
N GLY A 292 -5.33 33.77 16.49
CA GLY A 292 -6.65 33.31 16.05
C GLY A 292 -6.60 32.14 15.07
N LEU A 293 -5.49 31.39 15.03
CA LEU A 293 -5.28 30.23 14.15
C LEU A 293 -5.67 28.90 14.80
N ASN A 294 -6.28 28.94 16.00
CA ASN A 294 -6.52 27.80 16.88
C ASN A 294 -5.24 27.06 17.33
N ASN A 295 -5.41 26.07 18.19
CA ASN A 295 -4.32 25.23 18.67
C ASN A 295 -3.92 24.21 17.58
N PRO A 296 -2.70 24.24 17.00
CA PRO A 296 -2.31 23.33 15.93
C PRO A 296 -2.34 21.87 16.37
N TYR A 297 -2.71 20.98 15.45
CA TYR A 297 -2.65 19.53 15.61
C TYR A 297 -1.33 19.02 15.03
N LEU A 298 -0.41 18.58 15.90
CA LEU A 298 0.96 18.26 15.52
C LEU A 298 1.13 16.76 15.29
N VAL A 299 1.66 16.39 14.12
CA VAL A 299 1.86 15.01 13.69
C VAL A 299 3.31 14.73 13.36
N GLY A 300 3.89 13.71 14.00
CA GLY A 300 5.24 13.26 13.68
C GLY A 300 5.22 12.18 12.59
N ILE A 301 6.07 12.31 11.58
CA ILE A 301 6.28 11.25 10.59
C ILE A 301 7.07 10.13 11.25
N GLN A 302 6.58 8.88 11.19
CA GLN A 302 7.31 7.70 11.65
C GLN A 302 8.45 7.34 10.68
N ALA A 303 9.43 8.22 10.60
CA ALA A 303 10.66 8.06 9.85
C ALA A 303 11.82 7.89 10.84
N PHE A 304 12.77 7.02 10.48
CA PHE A 304 14.03 6.79 11.21
C PHE A 304 13.83 6.50 12.71
N ASP A 305 14.05 7.51 13.56
CA ASP A 305 14.16 7.42 15.01
C ASP A 305 12.88 7.83 15.76
N PHE A 306 11.80 8.18 15.06
CA PHE A 306 10.52 8.54 15.66
C PHE A 306 9.45 7.44 15.48
N GLU A 307 8.80 7.06 16.58
CA GLU A 307 7.74 6.06 16.58
C GLU A 307 6.50 6.49 17.38
N ASP A 308 6.69 7.02 18.60
CA ASP A 308 5.62 7.31 19.56
C ASP A 308 5.55 8.83 19.89
N PRO A 309 4.39 9.48 19.71
CA PRO A 309 4.24 10.92 19.95
C PRO A 309 4.13 11.31 21.43
N ARG A 310 3.80 10.38 22.34
CA ARG A 310 3.45 10.67 23.75
C ARG A 310 4.61 11.28 24.54
N GLY A 311 5.85 11.00 24.15
CA GLY A 311 7.06 11.50 24.81
C GLY A 311 7.47 12.92 24.40
N ILE A 312 6.83 13.51 23.38
CA ILE A 312 7.26 14.79 22.79
C ILE A 312 6.12 15.80 22.62
N ASN A 313 4.98 15.63 23.30
CA ASN A 313 3.81 16.52 23.23
C ASN A 313 3.18 16.68 21.83
N PHE A 314 3.46 15.77 20.89
CA PHE A 314 2.74 15.68 19.62
C PHE A 314 1.38 15.03 19.83
N ASP A 315 0.41 15.36 18.96
CA ASP A 315 -0.96 14.86 19.06
C ASP A 315 -1.13 13.46 18.43
N ALA A 316 -0.33 13.15 17.41
CA ALA A 316 -0.37 11.87 16.72
C ALA A 316 0.95 11.55 16.00
N ALA A 317 1.04 10.33 15.49
CA ALA A 317 2.05 9.94 14.52
C ALA A 317 1.39 9.50 13.21
N VAL A 318 2.17 9.45 12.12
CA VAL A 318 1.72 8.91 10.83
C VAL A 318 2.75 7.92 10.29
N GLN A 319 2.26 6.78 9.79
CA GLN A 319 3.11 5.80 9.12
C GLN A 319 3.65 6.36 7.79
N PHE A 320 4.93 6.08 7.50
CA PHE A 320 5.57 6.54 6.27
C PHE A 320 6.32 5.39 5.58
N PRO A 321 5.58 4.48 4.91
CA PRO A 321 6.21 3.36 4.23
C PRO A 321 7.14 3.83 3.10
N PRO A 322 8.24 3.10 2.83
CA PRO A 322 8.61 1.81 3.41
C PRO A 322 9.58 1.89 4.61
N LEU A 323 9.75 3.05 5.26
CA LEU A 323 10.89 3.32 6.16
C LEU A 323 10.98 2.39 7.39
N ARG A 324 9.89 1.73 7.79
CA ARG A 324 9.85 0.82 8.96
C ARG A 324 9.59 -0.62 8.57
N GLY A 325 10.50 -1.52 8.93
CA GLY A 325 10.37 -2.97 8.74
C GLY A 325 11.71 -3.65 8.46
N ASP A 326 11.83 -4.91 8.85
CA ASP A 326 12.91 -5.77 8.37
C ASP A 326 12.38 -6.61 7.22
N TYR A 327 12.93 -6.40 6.02
CA TYR A 327 12.44 -7.01 4.79
C TYR A 327 13.47 -7.98 4.24
N LYS A 328 12.99 -9.15 3.81
CA LYS A 328 13.86 -10.15 3.19
C LYS A 328 14.47 -9.61 1.89
N ASN A 329 15.81 -9.56 1.87
CA ASN A 329 16.58 -9.26 0.67
C ASN A 329 16.48 -10.43 -0.33
N ILE A 330 15.91 -10.16 -1.51
CA ILE A 330 15.72 -11.11 -2.60
C ILE A 330 16.62 -10.82 -3.80
N THR A 331 17.59 -9.90 -3.71
CA THR A 331 18.48 -9.54 -4.84
C THR A 331 19.11 -10.77 -5.50
N LYS A 332 19.51 -11.77 -4.70
CA LYS A 332 20.19 -12.98 -5.19
C LYS A 332 19.30 -13.92 -6.00
N THR A 333 17.98 -13.79 -5.94
CA THR A 333 17.06 -14.61 -6.72
C THR A 333 16.81 -14.02 -8.11
N LEU A 334 17.29 -12.80 -8.37
CA LEU A 334 17.04 -12.06 -9.60
C LEU A 334 18.22 -12.20 -10.56
N LYS A 335 17.90 -12.17 -11.85
CA LYS A 335 18.91 -12.14 -12.90
C LYS A 335 19.36 -10.70 -13.14
N LEU A 336 20.56 -10.38 -12.64
CA LEU A 336 21.14 -9.05 -12.81
C LEU A 336 21.51 -8.80 -14.27
N LEU A 337 21.12 -7.61 -14.75
CA LEU A 337 21.58 -7.06 -16.02
C LEU A 337 22.90 -6.32 -15.75
N ASN A 338 22.96 -5.49 -14.70
CA ASN A 338 24.18 -4.82 -14.26
C ASN A 338 24.96 -5.72 -13.30
N GLY A 339 26.08 -6.28 -13.74
CA GLY A 339 26.98 -7.04 -12.86
C GLY A 339 27.59 -6.22 -11.72
N ASN A 340 27.54 -4.88 -11.79
CA ASN A 340 28.02 -3.98 -10.75
C ASN A 340 26.91 -3.45 -9.82
N TYR A 341 25.69 -3.99 -9.90
CA TYR A 341 24.60 -3.59 -9.02
C TYR A 341 24.94 -3.92 -7.56
N LYS A 342 24.91 -2.90 -6.70
CA LYS A 342 25.16 -2.97 -5.26
C LYS A 342 23.92 -2.63 -4.43
N GLY A 343 22.79 -2.41 -5.09
CA GLY A 343 21.52 -2.11 -4.45
C GLY A 343 20.87 -3.33 -3.84
N THR A 344 19.77 -3.10 -3.12
CA THR A 344 18.98 -4.17 -2.51
C THR A 344 17.59 -4.24 -3.12
N VAL A 345 17.12 -5.45 -3.36
CA VAL A 345 15.76 -5.70 -3.84
C VAL A 345 14.98 -6.44 -2.77
N TYR A 346 13.79 -5.95 -2.48
CA TYR A 346 12.84 -6.49 -1.50
C TYR A 346 11.54 -6.86 -2.20
N ASP A 347 10.71 -7.66 -1.53
CA ASP A 347 9.36 -7.97 -2.01
C ASP A 347 8.34 -7.00 -1.42
N TYR A 348 7.56 -6.34 -2.26
CA TYR A 348 6.49 -5.43 -1.85
C TYR A 348 5.39 -6.13 -1.03
N ARG A 349 5.21 -7.45 -1.17
CA ARG A 349 4.25 -8.22 -0.36
C ARG A 349 4.62 -8.25 1.12
N GLU A 350 5.91 -8.24 1.45
CA GLU A 350 6.39 -8.14 2.84
C GLU A 350 6.10 -6.75 3.42
N LEU A 351 6.24 -5.70 2.60
CA LEU A 351 5.87 -4.34 2.98
C LEU A 351 4.37 -4.24 3.29
N PHE A 352 3.52 -4.75 2.39
CA PHE A 352 2.08 -4.83 2.59
C PHE A 352 1.72 -5.56 3.90
N LYS A 353 2.31 -6.73 4.14
CA LYS A 353 2.08 -7.52 5.35
C LYS A 353 2.46 -6.76 6.62
N ASN A 354 3.67 -6.19 6.65
CA ASN A 354 4.20 -5.51 7.84
C ASN A 354 3.35 -4.31 8.29
N TYR A 355 2.77 -3.54 7.35
CA TYR A 355 1.95 -2.37 7.69
C TYR A 355 0.48 -2.71 7.97
N THR A 356 -0.01 -3.86 7.51
CA THR A 356 -1.40 -4.31 7.73
C THR A 356 -1.57 -5.16 8.99
N GLU A 357 -0.52 -5.80 9.50
CA GLU A 357 -0.58 -6.61 10.73
C GLU A 357 -0.48 -5.78 12.04
N GLN A 358 -0.34 -4.45 11.97
CA GLN A 358 -0.10 -3.62 13.15
C GLN A 358 -1.34 -3.42 14.04
N GLN A 359 -1.12 -3.69 15.34
CA GLN A 359 -2.08 -3.77 16.46
C GLN A 359 -2.60 -2.41 16.96
N ASP A 360 -3.56 -2.47 17.88
CA ASP A 360 -4.08 -1.33 18.63
C ASP A 360 -2.94 -0.64 19.41
N LEU A 361 -2.86 0.68 19.28
CA LEU A 361 -1.86 1.52 19.93
C LEU A 361 -2.56 2.47 20.91
N ASP A 362 -1.89 2.76 22.01
CA ASP A 362 -2.33 3.71 23.04
C ASP A 362 -2.18 5.19 22.61
N PHE A 363 -1.90 5.45 21.34
CA PHE A 363 -1.80 6.79 20.76
C PHE A 363 -2.42 6.82 19.36
N THR A 364 -2.79 8.01 18.90
CA THR A 364 -3.36 8.19 17.56
C THR A 364 -2.30 7.96 16.49
N LEU A 365 -2.49 6.92 15.67
CA LEU A 365 -1.67 6.63 14.50
C LEU A 365 -2.51 6.78 13.23
N PHE A 366 -2.13 7.74 12.38
CA PHE A 366 -2.64 7.81 11.02
C PHE A 366 -1.96 6.75 10.15
N ARG A 367 -2.77 5.94 9.45
CA ARG A 367 -2.26 4.89 8.57
C ARG A 367 -1.60 5.49 7.34
N GLY A 368 -0.60 4.79 6.83
CA GLY A 368 0.23 5.22 5.70
C GLY A 368 0.36 4.10 4.67
N VAL A 369 0.16 4.42 3.40
CA VAL A 369 0.31 3.48 2.27
C VAL A 369 1.24 4.05 1.21
N THR A 370 1.86 3.21 0.39
CA THR A 370 2.66 3.63 -0.78
C THR A 370 2.35 2.75 -1.98
N PRO A 371 2.16 3.30 -3.21
CA PRO A 371 1.85 2.49 -4.38
C PRO A 371 3.01 1.59 -4.79
N MET A 372 4.24 2.06 -4.65
CA MET A 372 5.49 1.34 -4.95
C MET A 372 6.69 2.11 -4.42
N TRP A 373 7.87 1.49 -4.40
CA TRP A 373 9.11 2.14 -3.96
C TRP A 373 10.34 1.66 -4.71
N ASP A 374 11.13 2.61 -5.23
CA ASP A 374 12.34 2.40 -6.03
C ASP A 374 13.18 3.68 -6.15
N ASN A 375 14.26 3.79 -5.38
CA ASN A 375 15.13 4.98 -5.40
C ASN A 375 16.38 4.85 -6.31
N GLU A 376 16.38 3.91 -7.26
CA GLU A 376 17.47 3.72 -8.24
C GLU A 376 17.78 4.99 -9.05
N ALA A 377 16.77 5.84 -9.34
CA ALA A 377 16.97 7.10 -10.03
C ALA A 377 17.86 8.09 -9.26
N ARG A 378 17.81 8.07 -7.92
CA ARG A 378 18.67 8.86 -7.02
C ARG A 378 19.99 8.17 -6.71
N ARG A 379 20.01 6.83 -6.72
CA ARG A 379 21.18 6.02 -6.35
C ARG A 379 21.55 5.03 -7.47
N PRO A 380 22.09 5.51 -8.62
CA PRO A 380 22.38 4.63 -9.74
C PRO A 380 23.30 3.47 -9.37
N ALA A 381 22.88 2.25 -9.73
CA ALA A 381 23.47 0.96 -9.41
C ALA A 381 23.56 0.62 -7.91
N ALA A 382 22.86 1.36 -7.05
CA ALA A 382 22.88 1.21 -5.60
C ALA A 382 21.51 1.51 -4.95
N GLY A 383 20.44 1.52 -5.76
CA GLY A 383 19.08 1.76 -5.28
C GLY A 383 18.55 0.63 -4.40
N ASN A 384 17.60 0.98 -3.55
CA ASN A 384 16.74 0.03 -2.87
C ASN A 384 15.38 0.03 -3.55
N THR A 385 14.91 -1.16 -3.95
CA THR A 385 13.71 -1.33 -4.77
C THR A 385 12.81 -2.39 -4.15
N PHE A 386 11.51 -2.13 -4.06
CA PHE A 386 10.49 -3.12 -3.75
C PHE A 386 9.84 -3.58 -5.07
N ILE A 387 10.05 -4.84 -5.45
CA ILE A 387 9.43 -5.44 -6.63
C ILE A 387 8.11 -6.14 -6.27
N ASN A 388 7.36 -6.58 -7.27
CA ASN A 388 6.05 -7.23 -7.12
C ASN A 388 4.93 -6.30 -6.59
N SER A 389 5.14 -4.97 -6.64
CA SER A 389 4.05 -4.00 -6.48
C SER A 389 3.10 -4.06 -7.67
N SER A 390 1.82 -3.83 -7.44
CA SER A 390 0.81 -3.69 -8.49
C SER A 390 -0.31 -2.76 -8.03
N PRO A 391 -1.05 -2.11 -8.96
CA PRO A 391 -2.23 -1.33 -8.61
C PRO A 391 -3.23 -2.10 -7.74
N LYS A 392 -3.41 -3.40 -7.99
CA LYS A 392 -4.33 -4.24 -7.24
C LYS A 392 -3.89 -4.49 -5.80
N LEU A 393 -2.59 -4.74 -5.59
CA LEU A 393 -2.06 -4.95 -4.24
C LEU A 393 -2.05 -3.63 -3.44
N TYR A 394 -1.76 -2.51 -4.11
CA TYR A 394 -1.92 -1.17 -3.52
C TYR A 394 -3.38 -0.88 -3.13
N GLN A 395 -4.35 -1.14 -4.04
CA GLN A 395 -5.78 -1.02 -3.73
C GLN A 395 -6.12 -1.78 -2.46
N ARG A 396 -5.65 -3.03 -2.34
CA ARG A 396 -5.94 -3.88 -1.18
C ARG A 396 -5.35 -3.31 0.12
N TRP A 397 -4.12 -2.78 0.07
CA TRP A 397 -3.53 -2.10 1.22
C TRP A 397 -4.35 -0.89 1.64
N LEU A 398 -4.79 -0.09 0.68
CA LEU A 398 -5.62 1.07 0.94
C LEU A 398 -6.99 0.67 1.54
N GLU A 399 -7.66 -0.35 0.99
CA GLU A 399 -8.91 -0.90 1.54
C GLU A 399 -8.76 -1.32 3.01
N LEU A 400 -7.70 -2.05 3.35
CA LEU A 400 -7.42 -2.45 4.73
C LEU A 400 -7.13 -1.25 5.62
N SER A 401 -6.33 -0.29 5.14
CA SER A 401 -6.00 0.93 5.89
C SER A 401 -7.25 1.76 6.18
N CYS A 402 -8.14 1.87 5.20
CA CYS A 402 -9.45 2.48 5.37
C CYS A 402 -10.30 1.74 6.39
N TYR A 403 -10.43 0.42 6.26
CA TYR A 403 -11.19 -0.40 7.20
C TYR A 403 -10.72 -0.22 8.65
N HIS A 404 -9.41 -0.26 8.89
CA HIS A 404 -8.84 -0.02 10.21
C HIS A 404 -9.08 1.41 10.70
N THR A 405 -8.89 2.40 9.83
CA THR A 405 -9.10 3.82 10.17
C THR A 405 -10.55 4.10 10.55
N MET A 406 -11.50 3.45 9.87
CA MET A 406 -12.93 3.54 10.19
C MET A 406 -13.27 3.04 11.60
N LYS A 407 -12.49 2.10 12.15
CA LYS A 407 -12.67 1.61 13.53
C LYS A 407 -12.17 2.58 14.61
N THR A 408 -11.30 3.52 14.26
CA THR A 408 -10.70 4.42 15.26
C THR A 408 -11.71 5.45 15.75
N ASN A 409 -11.53 6.03 16.94
CA ASN A 409 -12.37 7.14 17.40
C ASN A 409 -11.96 8.51 16.81
N ASN A 410 -11.04 8.54 15.84
CA ASN A 410 -10.59 9.78 15.23
C ASN A 410 -11.69 10.33 14.29
N PRO A 411 -12.22 11.55 14.50
CA PRO A 411 -13.32 12.08 13.70
C PRO A 411 -12.95 12.36 12.24
N GLU A 412 -11.69 12.64 11.95
CA GLU A 412 -11.25 13.01 10.59
C GLU A 412 -10.92 11.81 9.71
N LYS A 413 -10.70 10.63 10.30
CA LYS A 413 -10.41 9.38 9.56
C LYS A 413 -9.32 9.55 8.49
N LEU A 414 -8.24 10.28 8.81
CA LEU A 414 -7.16 10.59 7.86
C LEU A 414 -6.31 9.35 7.56
N ILE A 415 -5.93 9.21 6.29
CA ILE A 415 -4.97 8.20 5.80
C ILE A 415 -3.99 8.91 4.88
N PHE A 416 -2.70 8.59 5.02
CA PHE A 416 -1.67 9.21 4.22
C PHE A 416 -1.15 8.28 3.12
N ILE A 417 -0.85 8.86 1.96
CA ILE A 417 -0.29 8.15 0.81
C ILE A 417 1.07 8.76 0.48
N ASN A 418 2.12 7.95 0.53
CA ASN A 418 3.45 8.30 0.05
C ASN A 418 3.63 7.74 -1.37
N ALA A 419 3.43 8.50 -2.44
CA ALA A 419 3.09 9.93 -2.52
C ALA A 419 2.24 10.21 -3.78
N TRP A 420 1.87 11.48 -3.99
CA TRP A 420 1.28 11.94 -5.24
C TRP A 420 2.29 11.82 -6.40
N ASN A 421 3.46 12.42 -6.26
CA ASN A 421 4.40 12.65 -7.36
C ASN A 421 5.88 12.37 -7.03
N GLU A 422 6.20 11.39 -6.19
CA GLU A 422 7.61 11.11 -5.86
C GLU A 422 8.31 10.20 -6.90
N TRP A 423 8.50 10.72 -8.12
CA TRP A 423 8.99 9.94 -9.27
C TRP A 423 10.37 9.32 -9.08
N ALA A 424 11.28 10.01 -8.41
CA ALA A 424 12.65 9.54 -8.26
C ALA A 424 12.80 8.43 -7.20
N GLU A 425 11.75 8.20 -6.40
CA GLU A 425 11.62 7.05 -5.49
C GLU A 425 10.53 6.07 -5.95
N GLY A 426 9.99 6.26 -7.16
CA GLY A 426 8.91 5.45 -7.69
C GLY A 426 7.56 5.61 -6.97
N ALA A 427 7.50 6.29 -5.84
CA ALA A 427 6.33 6.41 -4.97
C ALA A 427 5.34 7.47 -5.47
N TYR A 428 4.74 7.27 -6.64
CA TYR A 428 3.77 8.20 -7.23
C TYR A 428 2.44 7.52 -7.58
N LEU A 429 1.36 8.29 -7.49
CA LEU A 429 0.04 7.96 -8.02
C LEU A 429 -0.18 8.53 -9.43
N GLU A 430 0.61 9.52 -9.83
CA GLU A 430 0.49 10.16 -11.13
C GLU A 430 0.53 9.14 -12.29
N PRO A 431 -0.24 9.36 -13.37
CA PRO A 431 -0.25 8.43 -14.48
C PRO A 431 1.14 8.27 -15.12
N ASP A 432 1.54 7.03 -15.37
CA ASP A 432 2.78 6.69 -16.08
C ASP A 432 2.50 5.91 -17.37
N ARG A 433 3.54 5.68 -18.18
CA ARG A 433 3.36 4.94 -19.45
C ARG A 433 3.08 3.45 -19.29
N LYS A 434 3.35 2.84 -18.13
CA LYS A 434 3.17 1.39 -17.93
C LYS A 434 1.76 1.07 -17.42
N TYR A 435 1.34 1.78 -16.38
CA TYR A 435 0.09 1.56 -15.66
C TYR A 435 -1.00 2.56 -16.08
N GLY A 436 -0.68 3.61 -16.83
CA GLY A 436 -1.65 4.64 -17.17
C GLY A 436 -2.30 5.20 -15.91
N TYR A 437 -3.62 5.13 -15.82
CA TYR A 437 -4.38 5.61 -14.66
C TYR A 437 -4.66 4.54 -13.59
N GLN A 438 -4.10 3.33 -13.69
CA GLN A 438 -4.51 2.21 -12.84
C GLN A 438 -4.31 2.45 -11.34
N TYR A 439 -3.31 3.23 -10.91
CA TYR A 439 -3.16 3.58 -9.48
C TYR A 439 -4.21 4.59 -8.99
N LEU A 440 -4.64 5.51 -9.86
CA LEU A 440 -5.75 6.41 -9.57
C LEU A 440 -7.08 5.65 -9.53
N GLN A 441 -7.29 4.72 -10.47
CA GLN A 441 -8.45 3.83 -10.46
C GLN A 441 -8.46 2.95 -9.21
N ALA A 442 -7.32 2.35 -8.84
CA ALA A 442 -7.17 1.56 -7.62
C ALA A 442 -7.49 2.36 -6.36
N THR A 443 -7.13 3.65 -6.33
CA THR A 443 -7.47 4.56 -5.21
C THR A 443 -8.98 4.78 -5.13
N HIS A 444 -9.61 5.06 -6.27
CA HIS A 444 -11.06 5.21 -6.37
C HIS A 444 -11.79 3.93 -5.96
N ASP A 445 -11.39 2.79 -6.51
CA ASP A 445 -12.02 1.49 -6.25
C ASP A 445 -11.89 1.07 -4.80
N ALA A 446 -10.77 1.39 -4.13
CA ALA A 446 -10.60 1.12 -2.70
C ALA A 446 -11.67 1.84 -1.89
N LEU A 447 -11.91 3.13 -2.16
CA LEU A 447 -12.94 3.93 -1.50
C LEU A 447 -14.35 3.42 -1.85
N SER A 448 -14.62 3.19 -3.14
CA SER A 448 -15.91 2.66 -3.61
C SER A 448 -16.27 1.31 -2.99
N ASN A 449 -15.29 0.42 -2.80
CA ASN A 449 -15.54 -0.89 -2.19
C ASN A 449 -15.92 -0.79 -0.71
N ILE A 450 -15.42 0.21 0.02
CA ILE A 450 -15.84 0.47 1.40
C ILE A 450 -17.25 1.04 1.43
N SER A 451 -17.57 1.89 0.45
CA SER A 451 -18.84 2.62 0.39
C SER A 451 -20.01 1.77 -0.12
N ASN A 452 -19.75 0.83 -1.03
CA ASN A 452 -20.77 0.00 -1.70
C ASN A 452 -21.31 -1.15 -0.85
N VAL A 453 -20.69 -1.45 0.29
CA VAL A 453 -21.14 -2.51 1.19
C VAL A 453 -21.92 -1.88 2.34
N THR A 454 -23.20 -1.60 2.08
CA THR A 454 -24.09 -1.03 3.08
C THR A 454 -24.57 -2.10 4.08
N LEU A 455 -24.41 -1.77 5.35
CA LEU A 455 -24.81 -2.57 6.49
C LEU A 455 -26.19 -2.17 7.00
N TYR A 456 -27.03 -3.15 7.31
CA TYR A 456 -28.36 -2.93 7.88
C TYR A 456 -28.54 -3.76 9.15
N GLN A 457 -29.22 -3.15 10.13
CA GLN A 457 -29.77 -3.79 11.31
C GLN A 457 -31.16 -3.19 11.53
N HIS A 458 -32.20 -4.04 11.63
CA HIS A 458 -33.61 -3.61 11.77
C HIS A 458 -34.04 -2.49 10.80
N ASP A 459 -33.75 -2.61 9.50
CA ASP A 459 -34.02 -1.61 8.44
C ASP A 459 -33.30 -0.25 8.59
N GLN A 460 -32.40 -0.10 9.56
CA GLN A 460 -31.55 1.08 9.70
C GLN A 460 -30.16 0.82 9.15
N LYS A 461 -29.61 1.78 8.38
CA LYS A 461 -28.19 1.75 8.00
C LYS A 461 -27.35 1.86 9.27
N VAL A 462 -26.50 0.89 9.51
CA VAL A 462 -25.57 0.87 10.64
C VAL A 462 -24.15 0.98 10.12
N ASN A 463 -23.36 1.87 10.71
CA ASN A 463 -21.99 2.11 10.26
C ASN A 463 -20.99 1.05 10.77
N SER A 464 -21.38 0.13 11.66
CA SER A 464 -20.45 -0.80 12.33
C SER A 464 -20.95 -2.25 12.38
N ILE A 465 -20.14 -3.19 11.87
CA ILE A 465 -20.26 -4.65 12.10
C ILE A 465 -19.76 -5.08 13.50
N GLN A 466 -19.21 -4.14 14.26
CA GLN A 466 -18.19 -4.44 15.28
C GLN A 466 -18.71 -4.91 16.63
N ASN A 467 -20.02 -5.15 16.79
CA ASN A 467 -20.56 -5.61 18.05
C ASN A 467 -20.64 -7.13 18.06
N LYS A 468 -19.53 -7.79 18.38
CA LYS A 468 -19.58 -9.18 18.83
C LYS A 468 -20.42 -9.23 20.10
N LYS A 469 -21.57 -9.89 20.04
CA LYS A 469 -22.43 -10.16 21.21
C LYS A 469 -22.15 -11.56 21.75
N ASN A 470 -21.84 -12.50 20.85
CA ASN A 470 -21.76 -13.93 21.15
C ASN A 470 -20.39 -14.52 20.79
N LYS A 471 -20.14 -15.77 21.19
CA LYS A 471 -18.85 -16.45 20.92
C LYS A 471 -18.77 -17.04 19.51
N ILE A 472 -19.91 -17.24 18.85
CA ILE A 472 -20.02 -17.94 17.58
C ILE A 472 -20.60 -16.99 16.54
N ALA A 473 -19.97 -16.93 15.37
CA ALA A 473 -20.50 -16.22 14.22
C ALA A 473 -21.04 -17.21 13.19
N VAL A 474 -22.16 -16.86 12.55
CA VAL A 474 -22.72 -17.58 11.40
C VAL A 474 -22.66 -16.67 10.19
N HIS A 475 -21.99 -17.08 9.12
CA HIS A 475 -22.18 -16.48 7.81
C HIS A 475 -23.24 -17.26 7.05
N LEU A 476 -24.33 -16.57 6.69
CA LEU A 476 -25.40 -17.12 5.86
C LEU A 476 -25.52 -16.29 4.57
N HIS A 477 -25.12 -16.87 3.44
CA HIS A 477 -25.39 -16.26 2.13
C HIS A 477 -26.74 -16.70 1.57
N VAL A 478 -27.61 -15.72 1.27
CA VAL A 478 -28.98 -15.96 0.81
C VAL A 478 -29.12 -15.52 -0.64
N TYR A 479 -29.34 -16.50 -1.51
CA TYR A 479 -29.72 -16.32 -2.90
C TYR A 479 -31.13 -16.87 -3.19
N TYR A 480 -31.53 -17.95 -2.51
CA TYR A 480 -32.85 -18.57 -2.61
C TYR A 480 -33.65 -18.32 -1.33
N GLN A 481 -34.53 -17.31 -1.36
CA GLN A 481 -35.30 -16.85 -0.20
C GLN A 481 -36.21 -17.94 0.41
N ASP A 482 -36.74 -18.84 -0.40
CA ASP A 482 -37.64 -19.91 0.05
C ASP A 482 -36.99 -20.99 0.94
N GLN A 483 -35.68 -20.90 1.18
CA GLN A 483 -34.95 -21.78 2.09
C GLN A 483 -34.73 -21.16 3.49
N LEU A 484 -35.16 -19.92 3.72
CA LEU A 484 -34.89 -19.19 4.97
C LEU A 484 -35.58 -19.81 6.18
N ASP A 485 -36.85 -20.24 6.06
CA ASP A 485 -37.59 -20.85 7.18
C ASP A 485 -36.91 -22.12 7.71
N GLU A 486 -36.45 -22.98 6.81
CA GLU A 486 -35.74 -24.21 7.16
C GLU A 486 -34.43 -23.90 7.89
N ILE A 487 -33.66 -22.92 7.39
CA ILE A 487 -32.39 -22.51 7.99
C ILE A 487 -32.62 -21.85 9.36
N ALA A 488 -33.64 -20.99 9.49
CA ALA A 488 -34.00 -20.34 10.76
C ALA A 488 -34.38 -21.39 11.81
N SER A 489 -35.17 -22.39 11.43
CA SER A 489 -35.54 -23.51 12.29
C SER A 489 -34.31 -24.33 12.73
N LEU A 490 -33.41 -24.66 11.80
CA LEU A 490 -32.18 -25.40 12.12
C LEU A 490 -31.25 -24.62 13.06
N LEU A 491 -31.01 -23.34 12.79
CA LEU A 491 -30.16 -22.50 13.64
C LEU A 491 -30.81 -22.26 15.02
N GLY A 492 -32.13 -22.04 15.07
CA GLY A 492 -32.87 -21.88 16.33
C GLY A 492 -32.95 -23.16 17.17
N SER A 493 -32.68 -24.33 16.58
CA SER A 493 -32.57 -25.59 17.31
C SER A 493 -31.22 -25.78 18.00
N LEU A 494 -30.23 -24.94 17.69
CA LEU A 494 -28.96 -24.91 18.41
C LEU A 494 -29.19 -24.16 19.73
N ASP A 495 -29.05 -24.85 20.86
CA ASP A 495 -29.17 -24.26 22.20
C ASP A 495 -27.94 -23.39 22.55
N THR A 496 -27.69 -22.35 21.76
CA THR A 496 -26.58 -21.40 21.90
C THR A 496 -26.92 -20.07 21.25
N ASP A 497 -26.39 -18.99 21.80
CA ASP A 497 -26.49 -17.67 21.18
C ASP A 497 -25.50 -17.54 20.00
N LEU A 498 -25.97 -16.92 18.91
CA LEU A 498 -25.27 -16.79 17.64
C LEU A 498 -25.28 -15.34 17.15
N ASP A 499 -24.15 -14.88 16.60
CA ASP A 499 -24.10 -13.66 15.81
C ASP A 499 -24.24 -14.00 14.32
N VAL A 500 -25.39 -13.68 13.73
CA VAL A 500 -25.71 -14.08 12.34
C VAL A 500 -25.42 -12.94 11.37
N TYR A 501 -24.49 -13.18 10.45
CA TYR A 501 -24.10 -12.28 9.35
C TYR A 501 -24.71 -12.77 8.04
N ILE A 502 -25.71 -12.06 7.55
CA ILE A 502 -26.49 -12.43 6.36
C ILE A 502 -26.03 -11.60 5.17
N THR A 503 -25.59 -12.26 4.08
CA THR A 503 -25.24 -11.59 2.82
C THR A 503 -26.24 -11.93 1.73
N SER A 504 -26.72 -10.96 0.96
CA SER A 504 -27.64 -11.21 -0.16
C SER A 504 -27.55 -10.15 -1.27
N PRO A 505 -27.72 -10.53 -2.55
CA PRO A 505 -27.92 -9.58 -3.63
C PRO A 505 -29.25 -8.83 -3.51
N LEU A 506 -29.22 -7.53 -3.80
CA LEU A 506 -30.36 -6.62 -3.69
C LEU A 506 -31.63 -7.11 -4.39
N GLU A 507 -31.45 -7.68 -5.57
CA GLU A 507 -32.53 -8.12 -6.46
C GLU A 507 -33.08 -9.50 -6.13
N LYS A 508 -32.56 -10.18 -5.10
CA LYS A 508 -32.89 -11.59 -4.83
C LYS A 508 -33.69 -11.82 -3.57
N CYS A 509 -33.57 -10.98 -2.54
CA CYS A 509 -34.22 -11.24 -1.26
C CYS A 509 -34.91 -10.00 -0.67
N SER A 510 -36.09 -10.22 -0.07
CA SER A 510 -36.78 -9.23 0.76
C SER A 510 -36.08 -9.08 2.11
N PHE A 511 -35.62 -7.86 2.43
CA PHE A 511 -35.03 -7.56 3.75
C PHE A 511 -36.01 -7.80 4.88
N ARG A 512 -37.29 -7.53 4.64
CA ARG A 512 -38.33 -7.64 5.66
C ARG A 512 -38.40 -9.05 6.22
N GLU A 513 -38.41 -10.04 5.33
CA GLU A 513 -38.49 -11.46 5.72
C GLU A 513 -37.23 -11.93 6.43
N ILE A 514 -36.05 -11.50 5.96
CA ILE A 514 -34.78 -11.78 6.65
C ILE A 514 -34.80 -11.22 8.07
N ILE A 515 -35.29 -9.99 8.26
CA ILE A 515 -35.37 -9.36 9.59
C ILE A 515 -36.41 -10.04 10.47
N ASP A 516 -37.55 -10.44 9.91
CA ASP A 516 -38.60 -11.12 10.66
C ASP A 516 -38.14 -12.51 11.17
N LEU A 517 -37.34 -13.23 10.37
CA LEU A 517 -36.76 -14.53 10.77
C LEU A 517 -35.48 -14.41 11.61
N PHE A 518 -34.68 -13.38 11.37
CA PHE A 518 -33.40 -13.14 12.04
C PHE A 518 -33.31 -11.70 12.56
N PRO A 519 -34.07 -11.34 13.61
CA PRO A 519 -34.17 -9.96 14.07
C PRO A 519 -32.82 -9.40 14.51
N ASP A 520 -31.98 -10.20 15.17
CA ASP A 520 -30.67 -9.79 15.68
C ASP A 520 -29.52 -9.93 14.66
N SER A 521 -29.82 -10.18 13.39
CA SER A 521 -28.80 -10.38 12.35
C SER A 521 -28.18 -9.08 11.83
N TYR A 522 -26.95 -9.22 11.33
CA TYR A 522 -26.24 -8.20 10.57
C TYR A 522 -26.41 -8.47 9.08
N ILE A 523 -27.08 -7.58 8.35
CA ILE A 523 -27.34 -7.77 6.93
C ILE A 523 -26.37 -6.95 6.09
N ILE A 524 -25.69 -7.60 5.16
CA ILE A 524 -24.68 -7.03 4.27
C ILE A 524 -25.16 -7.18 2.83
N ARG A 525 -25.39 -6.04 2.16
CA ARG A 525 -25.73 -6.05 0.74
C ARG A 525 -24.48 -6.29 -0.10
N THR A 526 -24.54 -7.26 -1.00
CA THR A 526 -23.44 -7.60 -1.90
C THR A 526 -23.90 -7.55 -3.35
N PRO A 527 -23.01 -7.20 -4.31
CA PRO A 527 -23.30 -7.44 -5.72
C PRO A 527 -23.50 -8.92 -6.00
N ASN A 528 -24.31 -9.27 -7.01
CA ASN A 528 -24.43 -10.65 -7.49
C ASN A 528 -23.20 -11.09 -8.31
N ARG A 529 -22.04 -11.12 -7.64
CA ARG A 529 -20.74 -11.50 -8.19
C ARG A 529 -19.97 -12.31 -7.16
N GLY A 530 -19.38 -13.42 -7.61
CA GLY A 530 -18.58 -14.29 -6.75
C GLY A 530 -19.36 -15.14 -5.73
N ARG A 531 -20.70 -15.16 -5.85
CA ARG A 531 -21.64 -16.01 -5.07
C ARG A 531 -21.39 -15.94 -3.56
N ASP A 532 -21.48 -17.08 -2.88
CA ASP A 532 -21.26 -17.21 -1.44
C ASP A 532 -19.79 -16.99 -1.04
N ILE A 533 -18.83 -17.27 -1.94
CA ILE A 533 -17.40 -17.21 -1.66
C ILE A 533 -16.93 -15.76 -1.49
N ALA A 534 -17.25 -14.88 -2.43
CA ALA A 534 -16.87 -13.46 -2.34
C ALA A 534 -17.53 -12.81 -1.13
N SER A 535 -18.80 -13.11 -0.92
CA SER A 535 -19.58 -12.62 0.22
C SER A 535 -19.02 -13.10 1.56
N PHE A 536 -18.56 -14.36 1.63
CA PHE A 536 -17.92 -14.91 2.83
C PHE A 536 -16.59 -14.23 3.13
N ILE A 537 -15.73 -14.05 2.13
CA ILE A 537 -14.46 -13.33 2.30
C ILE A 537 -14.71 -11.91 2.83
N GLU A 538 -15.73 -11.24 2.31
CA GLU A 538 -16.13 -9.91 2.79
C GLU A 538 -16.54 -9.95 4.27
N VAL A 539 -17.35 -10.92 4.69
CA VAL A 539 -17.72 -11.10 6.10
C VAL A 539 -16.49 -11.37 6.96
N ILE A 540 -15.60 -12.30 6.55
CA ILE A 540 -14.36 -12.61 7.29
C ILE A 540 -13.53 -11.35 7.50
N ARG A 541 -13.32 -10.53 6.47
CA ARG A 541 -12.59 -9.26 6.59
C ARG A 541 -13.18 -8.33 7.66
N ARG A 542 -14.50 -8.37 7.83
CA ARG A 542 -15.24 -7.52 8.78
C ARG A 542 -15.24 -8.07 10.21
N ILE A 543 -15.15 -9.39 10.37
CA ILE A 543 -15.31 -10.04 11.68
C ILE A 543 -14.02 -10.67 12.24
N GLU A 544 -12.95 -10.78 11.45
CA GLU A 544 -11.70 -11.45 11.84
C GLU A 544 -11.15 -10.89 13.17
N SER A 545 -11.14 -9.57 13.33
CA SER A 545 -10.58 -8.93 14.52
C SER A 545 -11.48 -8.98 15.76
N LEU A 546 -12.69 -9.58 15.68
CA LEU A 546 -13.64 -9.61 16.78
C LEU A 546 -13.39 -10.78 17.75
N GLY A 547 -12.47 -11.69 17.40
CA GLY A 547 -12.06 -12.79 18.28
C GLY A 547 -13.17 -13.80 18.55
N TYR A 548 -13.96 -14.17 17.53
CA TYR A 548 -14.91 -15.28 17.62
C TYR A 548 -14.20 -16.60 17.95
N SER A 549 -14.89 -17.53 18.61
CA SER A 549 -14.34 -18.86 18.93
C SER A 549 -14.54 -19.85 17.78
N ALA A 550 -15.60 -19.68 17.00
CA ALA A 550 -15.93 -20.50 15.84
C ALA A 550 -16.76 -19.71 14.84
N ILE A 551 -16.65 -20.06 13.56
CA ILE A 551 -17.48 -19.53 12.47
C ILE A 551 -18.16 -20.69 11.76
N LEU A 552 -19.47 -20.64 11.61
CA LEU A 552 -20.24 -21.50 10.71
C LEU A 552 -20.46 -20.77 9.38
N LYS A 553 -19.98 -21.34 8.28
CA LYS A 553 -20.28 -20.85 6.92
C LYS A 553 -21.35 -21.72 6.29
N ILE A 554 -22.48 -21.12 5.92
CA ILE A 554 -23.59 -21.77 5.21
C ILE A 554 -24.15 -20.86 4.12
N HIS A 555 -24.85 -21.44 3.16
CA HIS A 555 -25.54 -20.67 2.13
C HIS A 555 -26.75 -21.44 1.60
N THR A 556 -27.69 -20.71 0.99
CA THR A 556 -28.80 -21.33 0.25
C THR A 556 -28.28 -22.02 -1.00
N LYS A 557 -28.81 -23.19 -1.35
CA LYS A 557 -28.35 -23.97 -2.50
C LYS A 557 -29.54 -24.69 -3.15
N LYS A 558 -29.73 -24.46 -4.45
CA LYS A 558 -30.62 -25.26 -5.30
C LYS A 558 -29.84 -25.78 -6.50
N SER A 559 -30.14 -27.00 -6.91
CA SER A 559 -29.63 -27.58 -8.15
C SER A 559 -30.82 -27.90 -9.06
N PRO A 560 -31.41 -26.90 -9.74
CA PRO A 560 -32.67 -27.07 -10.50
C PRO A 560 -32.55 -28.07 -11.66
N HIS A 561 -31.33 -28.42 -12.07
CA HIS A 561 -31.05 -29.37 -13.15
C HIS A 561 -30.88 -30.83 -12.68
N ARG A 562 -31.00 -31.12 -11.37
CA ARG A 562 -30.85 -32.47 -10.81
C ARG A 562 -32.04 -32.85 -9.92
N LYS A 563 -32.39 -34.14 -9.90
CA LYS A 563 -33.48 -34.69 -9.06
C LYS A 563 -33.11 -34.81 -7.57
N ASP A 564 -31.82 -34.81 -7.24
CA ASP A 564 -31.25 -35.00 -5.89
C ASP A 564 -30.69 -33.69 -5.28
N GLY A 565 -30.97 -32.53 -5.89
CA GLY A 565 -30.37 -31.25 -5.51
C GLY A 565 -30.63 -30.83 -4.06
N ASP A 566 -31.84 -31.11 -3.56
CA ASP A 566 -32.22 -30.84 -2.17
C ASP A 566 -31.63 -31.85 -1.19
N GLU A 567 -31.34 -33.09 -1.62
CA GLU A 567 -30.70 -34.11 -0.79
C GLU A 567 -29.27 -33.71 -0.41
N TRP A 568 -28.50 -33.16 -1.36
CA TRP A 568 -27.14 -32.66 -1.09
C TRP A 568 -27.15 -31.58 0.00
N ARG A 569 -28.02 -30.58 -0.12
CA ARG A 569 -28.13 -29.51 0.89
C ARG A 569 -28.55 -30.06 2.26
N ARG A 570 -29.57 -30.92 2.30
CA ARG A 570 -30.08 -31.51 3.56
C ARG A 570 -29.05 -32.41 4.23
N ASP A 571 -28.28 -33.18 3.47
CA ASP A 571 -27.21 -34.02 4.01
C ASP A 571 -26.10 -33.17 4.66
N ILE A 572 -25.70 -32.07 4.04
CA ILE A 572 -24.77 -31.09 4.64
C ILE A 572 -25.35 -30.49 5.93
N PHE A 573 -26.59 -30.00 5.88
CA PHE A 573 -27.22 -29.32 7.02
C PHE A 573 -27.37 -30.27 8.22
N THR A 574 -27.84 -31.49 8.01
CA THR A 574 -28.02 -32.46 9.11
C THR A 574 -26.71 -32.84 9.78
N LYS A 575 -25.57 -32.81 9.07
CA LYS A 575 -24.24 -33.07 9.64
C LYS A 575 -23.64 -31.86 10.36
N LEU A 576 -23.86 -30.64 9.86
CA LEU A 576 -23.23 -29.43 10.41
C LEU A 576 -24.08 -28.69 11.46
N ILE A 577 -25.41 -28.77 11.36
CA ILE A 577 -26.36 -27.95 12.14
C ILE A 577 -27.26 -28.87 12.97
N ASN A 578 -26.71 -29.37 14.07
CA ASN A 578 -27.45 -30.04 15.14
C ASN A 578 -26.67 -29.88 16.46
N ALA A 579 -27.36 -30.04 17.59
CA ALA A 579 -26.79 -29.82 18.92
C ALA A 579 -25.54 -30.68 19.21
N ARG A 580 -25.54 -31.94 18.76
CA ARG A 580 -24.42 -32.86 18.99
C ARG A 580 -23.19 -32.48 18.17
N SER A 581 -23.37 -32.14 16.90
CA SER A 581 -22.29 -31.65 16.04
C SER A 581 -21.70 -30.35 16.58
N LEU A 582 -22.54 -29.42 17.05
CA LEU A 582 -22.09 -28.17 17.66
C LEU A 582 -21.16 -28.43 18.87
N GLU A 583 -21.61 -29.25 19.82
CA GLU A 583 -20.84 -29.59 21.02
C GLU A 583 -19.48 -30.22 20.64
N SER A 584 -19.48 -31.22 19.77
CA SER A 584 -18.26 -31.88 19.30
C SER A 584 -17.28 -30.91 18.64
N ILE A 585 -17.76 -30.00 17.79
CA ILE A 585 -16.92 -29.05 17.05
C ILE A 585 -16.29 -28.02 17.98
N LEU A 586 -17.08 -27.43 18.89
CA LEU A 586 -16.56 -26.45 19.84
C LEU A 586 -15.53 -27.08 20.77
N ASN A 587 -15.80 -28.29 21.26
CA ASN A 587 -14.83 -29.05 22.05
C ASN A 587 -13.56 -29.35 21.25
N ALA A 588 -13.68 -29.75 19.98
CA ALA A 588 -12.53 -30.04 19.14
C ALA A 588 -11.67 -28.80 18.85
N PHE A 589 -12.27 -27.64 18.54
CA PHE A 589 -11.52 -26.39 18.34
C PHE A 589 -10.85 -25.88 19.61
N TYR A 590 -11.45 -26.15 20.78
CA TYR A 590 -10.86 -25.83 22.08
C TYR A 590 -9.66 -26.73 22.41
N GLN A 591 -9.77 -28.05 22.17
CA GLN A 591 -8.74 -29.04 22.51
C GLN A 591 -7.58 -29.07 21.51
N ASP A 592 -7.85 -28.99 20.20
CA ASP A 592 -6.83 -29.01 19.15
C ASP A 592 -6.59 -27.61 18.59
N LYS A 593 -5.43 -27.03 18.96
CA LYS A 593 -5.01 -25.72 18.45
C LYS A 593 -4.74 -25.73 16.95
N HIS A 594 -4.45 -26.89 16.36
CA HIS A 594 -4.18 -27.05 14.94
C HIS A 594 -5.42 -27.41 14.13
N LEU A 595 -6.59 -27.65 14.74
CA LEU A 595 -7.80 -27.89 13.96
C LEU A 595 -8.35 -26.57 13.38
N GLY A 596 -8.35 -26.46 12.04
CA GLY A 596 -8.74 -25.24 11.33
C GLY A 596 -10.15 -25.28 10.75
N ILE A 597 -10.51 -26.36 10.05
CA ILE A 597 -11.84 -26.53 9.44
C ILE A 597 -12.42 -27.90 9.79
N VAL A 598 -13.73 -27.93 10.05
CA VAL A 598 -14.55 -29.15 10.12
C VAL A 598 -15.64 -29.07 9.06
N GLY A 599 -15.55 -29.91 8.02
CA GLY A 599 -16.57 -30.02 6.98
C GLY A 599 -17.47 -31.25 7.17
N PRO A 600 -18.53 -31.41 6.36
CA PRO A 600 -19.44 -32.54 6.49
C PRO A 600 -18.83 -33.80 5.84
N SER A 601 -18.94 -34.94 6.53
CA SER A 601 -18.41 -36.22 6.04
C SER A 601 -19.02 -36.59 4.69
N GLY A 602 -18.18 -37.08 3.77
CA GLY A 602 -18.57 -37.34 2.38
C GLY A 602 -18.44 -36.14 1.43
N HIS A 603 -18.20 -34.92 1.94
CA HIS A 603 -18.01 -33.70 1.12
C HIS A 603 -16.58 -33.13 1.17
N LEU A 604 -15.65 -33.79 1.88
CA LEU A 604 -14.23 -33.46 1.79
C LEU A 604 -13.60 -34.25 0.64
N ILE A 605 -13.22 -33.53 -0.41
CA ILE A 605 -12.74 -34.11 -1.65
C ILE A 605 -11.24 -33.87 -1.80
N GLN A 606 -10.51 -34.88 -2.28
CA GLN A 606 -9.10 -34.77 -2.61
C GLN A 606 -8.86 -33.74 -3.73
N ALA A 607 -8.06 -32.72 -3.42
CA ALA A 607 -7.79 -31.62 -4.34
C ALA A 607 -7.09 -32.11 -5.61
N ASN A 608 -6.06 -32.96 -5.49
CA ASN A 608 -5.29 -33.55 -6.60
C ASN A 608 -6.14 -34.20 -7.69
N ARG A 609 -7.27 -34.82 -7.32
CA ARG A 609 -8.16 -35.53 -8.22
C ARG A 609 -9.24 -34.64 -8.82
N TYR A 610 -9.54 -33.51 -8.19
CA TYR A 610 -10.68 -32.65 -8.53
C TYR A 610 -10.27 -31.18 -8.75
N TRP A 611 -9.02 -30.93 -9.12
CA TRP A 611 -8.56 -29.60 -9.57
C TRP A 611 -9.31 -29.13 -10.82
N GLY A 612 -9.59 -30.06 -11.74
CA GLY A 612 -10.07 -29.71 -13.08
C GLY A 612 -9.14 -28.70 -13.74
N THR A 613 -9.71 -27.68 -14.35
CA THR A 613 -8.98 -26.56 -14.97
C THR A 613 -8.53 -25.49 -13.99
N ASN A 614 -8.82 -25.61 -12.68
CA ASN A 614 -8.55 -24.57 -11.69
C ASN A 614 -7.12 -24.57 -11.13
N TYR A 615 -6.29 -25.59 -11.43
CA TYR A 615 -4.97 -25.77 -10.80
C TYR A 615 -4.08 -24.52 -10.91
N ASP A 616 -3.88 -24.01 -12.13
CA ASP A 616 -3.01 -22.86 -12.39
C ASP A 616 -3.51 -21.60 -11.67
N GLN A 617 -4.84 -21.41 -11.66
CA GLN A 617 -5.45 -20.28 -10.97
C GLN A 617 -5.28 -20.38 -9.46
N VAL A 618 -5.34 -21.59 -8.88
CA VAL A 618 -5.10 -21.79 -7.45
C VAL A 618 -3.65 -21.55 -7.08
N ILE A 619 -2.69 -22.06 -7.86
CA ILE A 619 -1.27 -21.79 -7.63
C ILE A 619 -1.01 -20.27 -7.65
N LYS A 620 -1.55 -19.58 -8.66
CA LYS A 620 -1.45 -18.13 -8.76
C LYS A 620 -2.03 -17.41 -7.53
N LEU A 621 -3.20 -17.84 -7.06
CA LEU A 621 -3.84 -17.26 -5.87
C LEU A 621 -3.03 -17.49 -4.60
N LEU A 622 -2.44 -18.67 -4.42
CA LEU A 622 -1.59 -19.00 -3.28
C LEU A 622 -0.29 -18.16 -3.30
N ASP A 623 0.34 -18.01 -4.47
CA ASP A 623 1.51 -17.15 -4.64
C ASP A 623 1.20 -15.67 -4.35
N GLU A 624 0.01 -15.19 -4.75
CA GLU A 624 -0.44 -13.81 -4.49
C GLU A 624 -0.54 -13.51 -2.98
N ILE A 625 -0.93 -14.49 -2.15
CA ILE A 625 -1.00 -14.35 -0.69
C ILE A 625 0.28 -14.80 0.03
N GLY A 626 1.37 -14.98 -0.69
CA GLY A 626 2.69 -15.32 -0.14
C GLY A 626 2.86 -16.79 0.28
N ILE A 627 1.94 -17.67 -0.14
CA ILE A 627 2.01 -19.12 0.13
C ILE A 627 2.62 -19.79 -1.11
N SER A 628 3.95 -19.78 -1.21
CA SER A 628 4.67 -20.44 -2.31
C SER A 628 5.22 -21.79 -1.84
N THR A 629 4.37 -22.82 -1.86
CA THR A 629 4.72 -24.17 -1.40
C THR A 629 4.10 -25.22 -2.29
N LYS A 630 4.77 -26.37 -2.41
CA LYS A 630 4.20 -27.54 -3.07
C LYS A 630 2.93 -27.98 -2.31
N ILE A 631 1.84 -28.13 -3.05
CA ILE A 631 0.57 -28.62 -2.50
C ILE A 631 0.78 -30.04 -1.93
N PRO A 632 0.36 -30.31 -0.68
CA PRO A 632 0.43 -31.65 -0.10
C PRO A 632 -0.44 -32.65 -0.86
N GLU A 633 0.03 -33.89 -1.03
CA GLU A 633 -0.73 -34.95 -1.72
C GLU A 633 -2.06 -35.28 -1.04
N HIS A 634 -2.15 -35.07 0.28
CA HIS A 634 -3.35 -35.29 1.09
C HIS A 634 -4.25 -34.06 1.18
N ALA A 635 -4.00 -33.02 0.37
CA ALA A 635 -4.83 -31.83 0.36
C ALA A 635 -6.28 -32.15 0.00
N VAL A 636 -7.21 -31.63 0.80
CA VAL A 636 -8.64 -31.75 0.59
C VAL A 636 -9.30 -30.37 0.55
N PHE A 637 -10.48 -30.29 -0.05
CA PHE A 637 -11.36 -29.13 0.03
C PHE A 637 -12.79 -29.54 0.33
N VAL A 638 -13.57 -28.62 0.93
CA VAL A 638 -14.97 -28.84 1.27
C VAL A 638 -15.85 -28.50 0.07
N ALA A 639 -16.35 -29.51 -0.63
CA ALA A 639 -17.21 -29.32 -1.79
C ALA A 639 -18.58 -28.79 -1.39
N GLY A 640 -19.01 -27.72 -2.06
CA GLY A 640 -20.22 -27.00 -1.68
C GLY A 640 -19.97 -25.96 -0.58
N SER A 641 -18.73 -25.74 -0.16
CA SER A 641 -18.29 -24.58 0.62
C SER A 641 -19.02 -24.31 1.94
N MET A 642 -19.62 -25.32 2.58
CA MET A 642 -20.30 -25.18 3.88
C MET A 642 -19.53 -25.96 4.95
N PHE A 643 -19.11 -25.28 6.01
CA PHE A 643 -18.23 -25.85 7.04
C PHE A 643 -18.20 -25.00 8.31
N TRP A 644 -17.68 -25.59 9.38
CA TRP A 644 -17.22 -24.86 10.56
C TRP A 644 -15.73 -24.54 10.45
N ALA A 645 -15.31 -23.38 10.93
CA ALA A 645 -13.93 -22.95 10.92
C ALA A 645 -13.51 -22.24 12.20
N LYS A 646 -12.24 -22.45 12.55
CA LYS A 646 -11.53 -21.67 13.55
C LYS A 646 -11.10 -20.34 12.91
N PRO A 647 -11.49 -19.16 13.45
CA PRO A 647 -11.29 -17.88 12.76
C PRO A 647 -9.82 -17.59 12.42
N GLU A 648 -8.89 -17.95 13.30
CA GLU A 648 -7.46 -17.74 13.10
C GLU A 648 -6.92 -18.49 11.88
N ALA A 649 -7.51 -19.65 11.56
CA ALA A 649 -7.13 -20.44 10.38
C ALA A 649 -7.55 -19.76 9.06
N LEU A 650 -8.53 -18.84 9.10
CA LEU A 650 -9.05 -18.12 7.93
C LEU A 650 -8.41 -16.76 7.70
N LYS A 651 -7.49 -16.30 8.58
CA LYS A 651 -6.89 -14.96 8.50
C LYS A 651 -6.30 -14.65 7.14
N PHE A 652 -5.73 -15.65 6.46
CA PHE A 652 -5.12 -15.48 5.15
C PHE A 652 -6.11 -15.00 4.07
N LEU A 653 -7.42 -15.28 4.22
CA LEU A 653 -8.44 -14.80 3.29
C LEU A 653 -8.54 -13.27 3.26
N CYS A 654 -8.13 -12.60 4.35
CA CYS A 654 -8.03 -11.14 4.40
C CYS A 654 -6.95 -10.59 3.46
N PHE A 655 -5.98 -11.42 3.07
CA PHE A 655 -4.88 -11.03 2.17
C PHE A 655 -5.16 -11.33 0.69
N LEU A 656 -6.22 -12.07 0.35
CA LEU A 656 -6.60 -12.28 -1.05
C LEU A 656 -6.93 -10.92 -1.69
N PRO A 657 -6.21 -10.49 -2.76
CA PRO A 657 -6.39 -9.17 -3.36
C PRO A 657 -7.56 -9.18 -4.34
N ARG A 658 -8.76 -9.45 -3.80
CA ARG A 658 -10.00 -9.58 -4.58
C ARG A 658 -11.15 -8.80 -3.95
N GLY A 659 -11.76 -7.90 -4.70
CA GLY A 659 -13.07 -7.30 -4.45
C GLY A 659 -14.13 -7.93 -5.37
N PHE A 660 -15.39 -7.52 -5.22
CA PHE A 660 -16.49 -8.06 -6.02
C PHE A 660 -16.31 -7.86 -7.54
N SER A 661 -15.59 -6.82 -7.96
CA SER A 661 -15.31 -6.52 -9.36
C SER A 661 -14.37 -7.52 -10.05
N ASP A 662 -13.57 -8.27 -9.29
CA ASP A 662 -12.65 -9.28 -9.85
C ASP A 662 -13.34 -10.60 -10.20
N TYR A 663 -14.58 -10.78 -9.77
CA TYR A 663 -15.40 -11.92 -10.13
C TYR A 663 -16.19 -11.60 -11.40
N ASP A 664 -16.27 -12.61 -12.28
CA ASP A 664 -17.06 -12.51 -13.51
C ASP A 664 -18.53 -12.21 -13.19
N SER A 665 -19.17 -11.45 -14.09
CA SER A 665 -20.61 -11.24 -14.03
C SER A 665 -21.34 -12.54 -14.32
N GLU A 666 -22.38 -12.83 -13.54
CA GLU A 666 -23.27 -13.96 -13.84
C GLU A 666 -23.98 -13.79 -15.19
N PRO A 667 -24.26 -14.88 -15.92
CA PRO A 667 -24.01 -16.27 -15.56
C PRO A 667 -22.56 -16.72 -15.81
N ILE A 668 -21.95 -17.40 -14.84
CA ILE A 668 -20.61 -18.01 -14.99
C ILE A 668 -20.68 -19.52 -15.28
N PRO A 669 -19.69 -20.12 -15.96
CA PRO A 669 -19.62 -21.57 -16.20
C PRO A 669 -19.67 -22.41 -14.90
N SER A 670 -20.05 -23.68 -15.03
CA SER A 670 -20.22 -24.61 -13.89
C SER A 670 -18.92 -24.99 -13.19
N ASP A 671 -17.74 -24.82 -13.82
CA ASP A 671 -16.42 -25.01 -13.20
C ASP A 671 -15.37 -24.13 -13.93
N GLY A 672 -14.17 -24.01 -13.38
CA GLY A 672 -13.01 -23.38 -14.04
C GLY A 672 -12.95 -21.85 -13.93
N ASN A 673 -13.66 -21.27 -12.96
CA ASN A 673 -13.69 -19.83 -12.72
C ASN A 673 -13.14 -19.47 -11.33
N LEU A 674 -12.97 -18.18 -11.08
CA LEU A 674 -12.34 -17.67 -9.86
C LEU A 674 -13.03 -18.14 -8.56
N VAL A 675 -14.34 -18.33 -8.56
CA VAL A 675 -15.09 -18.81 -7.38
C VAL A 675 -14.66 -20.23 -7.03
N HIS A 676 -14.57 -21.10 -8.03
CA HIS A 676 -14.15 -22.49 -7.88
C HIS A 676 -12.67 -22.62 -7.48
N ALA A 677 -11.81 -21.76 -8.01
CA ALA A 677 -10.42 -21.69 -7.57
C ALA A 677 -10.32 -21.27 -6.10
N ILE A 678 -11.06 -20.24 -5.68
CA ILE A 678 -11.02 -19.77 -4.29
C ILE A 678 -11.64 -20.79 -3.32
N GLU A 679 -12.71 -21.50 -3.69
CA GLU A 679 -13.28 -22.59 -2.88
C GLU A 679 -12.20 -23.61 -2.48
N ARG A 680 -11.32 -23.97 -3.41
CA ARG A 680 -10.18 -24.86 -3.14
C ARG A 680 -9.13 -24.18 -2.26
N VAL A 681 -8.80 -22.92 -2.55
CA VAL A 681 -7.83 -22.12 -1.78
C VAL A 681 -8.22 -22.01 -0.30
N ILE A 682 -9.50 -21.98 0.06
CA ILE A 682 -9.92 -21.89 1.48
C ILE A 682 -9.34 -23.03 2.31
N SER A 683 -9.57 -24.29 1.92
CA SER A 683 -9.06 -25.44 2.69
C SER A 683 -7.55 -25.62 2.54
N LEU A 684 -7.00 -25.32 1.35
CA LEU A 684 -5.57 -25.40 1.10
C LEU A 684 -4.78 -24.38 1.91
N GLY A 685 -5.24 -23.12 1.94
CA GLY A 685 -4.62 -22.06 2.71
C GLY A 685 -4.61 -22.41 4.20
N VAL A 686 -5.69 -23.01 4.73
CA VAL A 686 -5.72 -23.56 6.11
C VAL A 686 -4.61 -24.60 6.30
N ILE A 687 -4.51 -25.60 5.41
CA ILE A 687 -3.48 -26.65 5.49
C ILE A 687 -2.06 -26.07 5.41
N LEU A 688 -1.82 -25.17 4.46
CA LEU A 688 -0.51 -24.58 4.21
C LEU A 688 -0.09 -23.59 5.31
N ASN A 689 -1.04 -23.05 6.08
CA ASN A 689 -0.78 -22.28 7.30
C ASN A 689 -0.63 -23.16 8.55
N GLY A 690 -0.53 -24.49 8.40
CA GLY A 690 -0.22 -25.41 9.50
C GLY A 690 -1.44 -25.89 10.31
N TYR A 691 -2.64 -25.76 9.76
CA TYR A 691 -3.88 -26.26 10.37
C TYR A 691 -4.39 -27.53 9.67
N ASN A 692 -5.26 -28.26 10.35
CA ASN A 692 -5.91 -29.48 9.89
C ASN A 692 -7.32 -29.19 9.37
N VAL A 693 -7.75 -29.98 8.39
CA VAL A 693 -9.13 -30.00 7.87
C VAL A 693 -9.72 -31.38 8.12
N TRP A 694 -10.69 -31.48 9.02
CA TRP A 694 -11.34 -32.73 9.43
C TRP A 694 -12.82 -32.78 8.98
N GLN A 695 -13.46 -33.92 9.17
CA GLN A 695 -14.87 -34.12 8.81
C GLN A 695 -15.72 -34.54 10.01
N ILE A 696 -17.01 -34.24 9.96
CA ILE A 696 -18.01 -34.65 10.96
C ILE A 696 -19.19 -35.36 10.32
N ASP A 697 -19.68 -36.42 10.96
CA ASP A 697 -20.92 -37.10 10.57
C ASP A 697 -22.15 -36.62 11.37
N ASN A 698 -23.33 -37.14 11.03
CA ASN A 698 -24.59 -36.77 11.70
C ASN A 698 -24.69 -37.28 13.15
N SER A 699 -23.78 -38.15 13.58
CA SER A 699 -23.68 -38.64 14.94
C SER A 699 -22.72 -37.81 15.80
N GLY A 700 -22.13 -36.75 15.23
CA GLY A 700 -21.22 -35.83 15.91
C GLY A 700 -19.79 -36.34 16.04
N ILE A 701 -19.41 -37.41 15.32
CA ILE A 701 -18.06 -37.97 15.37
C ILE A 701 -17.17 -37.17 14.41
N ILE A 702 -16.07 -36.63 14.95
CA ILE A 702 -15.06 -35.91 14.16
C ILE A 702 -13.89 -36.84 13.87
N GLU A 703 -13.51 -36.95 12.60
CA GLU A 703 -12.38 -37.77 12.17
C GLU A 703 -11.58 -37.14 11.03
N LYS A 704 -10.39 -37.69 10.77
CA LYS A 704 -9.59 -37.33 9.60
C LYS A 704 -10.36 -37.63 8.31
N PRO A 705 -10.18 -36.81 7.26
CA PRO A 705 -10.91 -36.99 6.01
C PRO A 705 -10.61 -38.34 5.38
N LYS A 706 -11.66 -39.13 5.14
CA LYS A 706 -11.63 -40.29 4.26
C LYS A 706 -12.15 -39.85 2.91
N ALA A 707 -11.27 -39.29 2.07
CA ALA A 707 -11.67 -38.79 0.77
C ALA A 707 -12.38 -39.90 -0.03
N PRO A 708 -13.62 -39.66 -0.51
CA PRO A 708 -14.41 -40.71 -1.14
C PRO A 708 -13.74 -41.17 -2.44
N SER A 709 -13.83 -42.48 -2.73
CA SER A 709 -13.31 -43.06 -3.98
C SER A 709 -14.06 -42.54 -5.22
N LYS A 710 -15.29 -42.04 -5.06
CA LYS A 710 -16.05 -41.27 -6.04
C LYS A 710 -16.96 -40.30 -5.29
N TYR A 711 -16.94 -39.02 -5.65
CA TYR A 711 -17.88 -38.05 -5.09
C TYR A 711 -19.27 -38.26 -5.68
N GLN A 712 -20.26 -38.56 -4.82
CA GLN A 712 -21.62 -38.91 -5.25
C GLN A 712 -22.36 -37.77 -5.98
N PHE A 713 -21.93 -36.53 -5.74
CA PHE A 713 -22.50 -35.33 -6.35
C PHE A 713 -21.59 -34.69 -7.42
N ALA A 714 -20.50 -35.36 -7.82
CA ALA A 714 -19.75 -34.99 -9.03
C ALA A 714 -20.45 -35.62 -10.25
N ASP A 715 -20.56 -34.86 -11.34
CA ASP A 715 -20.98 -35.38 -12.64
C ASP A 715 -19.94 -36.33 -13.24
#